data_AF-A0A2A6LX67-F1
#
_entry.id   AF-A0A2A6LX67-F1
#
_cell.length_a   1.000
_cell.length_b   1.000
_cell.length_c   1.000
_cell.angle_alpha   90.00
_cell.angle_beta   90.00
_cell.angle_gamma   90.00
#
_symmetry.space_group_name_H-M   'P 1'
#
loop_
_entity.id
_entity.type
_entity.pdbx_description
1 polymer ?
#
loop_
_entity_poly.entity_id
_entity_poly.type
_entity_poly.pdbx_seq_one_letter_code
_entity_poly.pdbx_strand_id
1 'polypeptide(L)'
;MEPRLSRYIWTHTRKSQLWILLIVALSMIPYFMSFDLPKQIVNGPIQGQGFETPGSTQLFMPISLSLPFFGEVNLFSGIELGRQETLLALSLVFLLLVIINGLFKFYINTYKGRLGERLLRRIRFELVDRVLRFPPHHLKRVKPAEISTMIKDEVEPMGGFTGDAFVQPALLGGQALTALIFILIQSFWLGIIAFVIVAVQAVIIPRMRRRLLVLGRERQLTARELSGRVSEIVDGIGTIRGHDTSNYERADIAARLGRIFKIRYDIYQWKFLVKFLNNFLAQVTPFLFYSIGGYFALQGRLDIGQLVAVIGAYKDLPGPLKELIDWDQARQDVQVKYTQVVEQFSVEPLIDPKVQEVSVAPPAALAGALAAVNLTIADDGGAKVIEHVSFQLRPGETVAITGGTGGGGEALAEALGRLAWPASGRIVVGDEDIHELPEAVIGRRISYASSEVYTFQGSLGDNLLYGLKHAPLTEVVYEGDKAAHRRWELLEAKLAGNPSLDLNSDWIDYGAAGATGPEDLFGKIRAVLDVVHLTNDISALAVRSTINSVEHEAFANEIVEMRGALRRRLEAEKLSDLVVFFEPGSYNIEATVGENLLFGTVTDRRRWETALEGHPFFKTVLKRVGLHETFYEMGLEIAENVVELFRDLPPDHPFFQQLTFMTSEEIPAYEALLQKLRGRPLDEVSEEDAIRIIRLCFGYIEPRHRFGLLTEDLMQKIVEARREFSDGLPADLVGVIEHYQPNRYMASASILDNVLFGRIGHKHTDGSDKIRAIVRDLFESLGLYNKVLAFGLDFDVGAGGKRLTAGQRQRLNLARALIRLSDFYIFNEPLRALDQRTQDQITRNSFAFLHDEKRDPAIVWVLSNPALSELFDRVVHFENGRLVHEEAVETPSRGSDYKELAS
;
A
#
# COMPACT_ATOMS: atom_id res chain seq x y z
N MET A 1 15.96 -22.45 1.88
CA MET A 1 16.49 -21.34 2.71
C MET A 1 17.38 -21.94 3.80
N GLU A 2 18.39 -21.23 4.29
CA GLU A 2 19.24 -21.74 5.39
C GLU A 2 18.37 -21.98 6.65
N PRO A 3 18.41 -23.15 7.31
CA PRO A 3 17.49 -23.47 8.42
C PRO A 3 17.82 -22.73 9.72
N ARG A 4 19.05 -22.20 9.86
CA ARG A 4 19.51 -21.49 11.05
C ARG A 4 19.74 -20.01 10.74
N LEU A 5 19.06 -19.12 11.47
CA LEU A 5 19.16 -17.69 11.28
C LEU A 5 20.59 -17.18 11.49
N SER A 6 21.30 -17.68 12.51
CA SER A 6 22.69 -17.31 12.78
C SER A 6 23.64 -17.60 11.60
N ARG A 7 23.43 -18.73 10.91
CA ARG A 7 24.19 -19.10 9.71
C ARG A 7 23.83 -18.18 8.55
N TYR A 8 22.54 -17.92 8.34
CA TYR A 8 22.06 -16.96 7.35
C TYR A 8 22.67 -15.56 7.55
N ILE A 9 22.60 -15.01 8.78
CA ILE A 9 23.22 -13.73 9.14
C ILE A 9 24.71 -13.75 8.81
N TRP A 10 25.44 -14.78 9.25
CA TRP A 10 26.88 -14.86 9.02
C TRP A 10 27.25 -14.89 7.53
N THR A 11 26.58 -15.74 6.74
CA THR A 11 26.82 -15.89 5.30
C THR A 11 26.69 -14.54 4.56
N HIS A 12 25.68 -13.75 4.89
CA HIS A 12 25.40 -12.48 4.21
C HIS A 12 26.07 -11.25 4.83
N THR A 13 26.57 -11.33 6.07
CA THR A 13 27.12 -10.15 6.79
C THR A 13 28.55 -10.30 7.31
N ARG A 14 29.23 -11.45 7.11
CA ARG A 14 30.57 -11.75 7.69
C ARG A 14 31.58 -10.61 7.62
N LYS A 15 31.73 -9.94 6.46
CA LYS A 15 32.72 -8.85 6.28
C LYS A 15 32.40 -7.66 7.19
N SER A 16 31.12 -7.31 7.30
CA SER A 16 30.65 -6.21 8.14
C SER A 16 30.74 -6.56 9.62
N GLN A 17 30.40 -7.81 9.99
CA GLN A 17 30.48 -8.32 11.36
C GLN A 17 31.94 -8.35 11.87
N LEU A 18 32.90 -8.81 11.06
CA LEU A 18 34.32 -8.82 11.43
C LEU A 18 34.86 -7.40 11.66
N TRP A 19 34.48 -6.44 10.82
CA TRP A 19 34.88 -5.05 10.98
C TRP A 19 34.36 -4.45 12.29
N ILE A 20 33.07 -4.60 12.60
CA ILE A 20 32.52 -4.05 13.83
C ILE A 20 33.05 -4.76 15.09
N LEU A 21 33.33 -6.07 15.03
CA LEU A 21 33.97 -6.80 16.14
C LEU A 21 35.39 -6.28 16.45
N LEU A 22 36.14 -5.89 15.43
CA LEU A 22 37.44 -5.21 15.60
C LEU A 22 37.27 -3.88 16.35
N ILE A 23 36.26 -3.08 15.97
CA ILE A 23 35.96 -1.80 16.65
C ILE A 23 35.51 -2.03 18.10
N VAL A 24 34.72 -3.07 18.36
CA VAL A 24 34.34 -3.47 19.73
C VAL A 24 35.57 -3.80 20.56
N ALA A 25 36.50 -4.60 20.04
CA ALA A 25 37.75 -4.92 20.73
C ALA A 25 38.58 -3.67 21.05
N LEU A 26 38.69 -2.74 20.09
CA LEU A 26 39.39 -1.46 20.29
C LEU A 26 38.73 -0.59 21.37
N SER A 27 37.39 -0.62 21.46
CA SER A 27 36.64 0.15 22.47
C SER A 27 36.85 -0.35 23.91
N MET A 28 37.31 -1.59 24.11
CA MET A 28 37.55 -2.13 25.46
C MET A 28 38.74 -1.47 26.17
N ILE A 29 39.72 -0.95 25.41
CA ILE A 29 40.93 -0.32 25.96
C ILE A 29 40.60 0.97 26.74
N PRO A 30 39.98 2.00 26.14
CA PRO A 30 39.59 3.21 26.87
C PRO A 30 38.53 2.93 27.95
N TYR A 31 37.72 1.88 27.79
CA TYR A 31 36.77 1.44 28.81
C TYR A 31 37.50 0.93 30.07
N PHE A 32 38.49 0.04 29.91
CA PHE A 32 39.31 -0.44 31.03
C PHE A 32 40.07 0.70 31.73
N MET A 33 40.70 1.59 30.96
CA MET A 33 41.43 2.74 31.50
C MET A 33 40.55 3.67 32.35
N SER A 34 39.26 3.78 32.02
CA SER A 34 38.32 4.65 32.74
C SER A 34 38.05 4.20 34.18
N PHE A 35 38.22 2.91 34.51
CA PHE A 35 37.97 2.38 35.86
C PHE A 35 39.06 2.75 36.87
N ASP A 36 40.30 2.96 36.43
CA ASP A 36 41.42 3.26 37.34
C ASP A 36 41.50 4.76 37.71
N LEU A 37 40.96 5.64 36.86
CA LEU A 37 41.00 7.09 37.09
C LEU A 37 40.31 7.55 38.38
N PRO A 38 39.11 7.06 38.76
CA PRO A 38 38.50 7.40 40.05
C PRO A 38 39.41 7.07 41.25
N LYS A 39 40.13 5.94 41.20
CA LYS A 39 41.09 5.56 42.24
C LYS A 39 42.26 6.56 42.30
N GLN A 40 42.84 6.89 41.15
CA GLN A 40 43.93 7.87 41.07
C GLN A 40 43.51 9.25 41.59
N ILE A 41 42.29 9.68 41.25
CA ILE A 41 41.71 10.95 41.72
C ILE A 41 41.49 10.93 43.25
N VAL A 42 40.96 9.85 43.80
CA VAL A 42 40.68 9.73 45.24
C VAL A 42 41.97 9.63 46.06
N ASN A 43 42.90 8.77 45.65
CA ASN A 43 44.13 8.53 46.42
C ASN A 43 45.13 9.67 46.32
N GLY A 44 45.35 10.20 45.11
CA GLY A 44 46.31 11.28 44.88
C GLY A 44 45.79 12.62 45.39
N PRO A 45 45.13 13.44 44.56
CA PRO A 45 44.81 14.82 44.92
C PRO A 45 43.75 14.96 46.03
N ILE A 46 42.82 14.03 46.23
CA ILE A 46 41.79 14.16 47.28
C ILE A 46 42.34 13.79 48.66
N GLN A 47 42.89 12.58 48.82
CA GLN A 47 43.47 12.13 50.09
C GLN A 47 44.86 12.70 50.37
N GLY A 48 45.53 13.25 49.35
CA GLY A 48 46.82 13.91 49.46
C GLY A 48 48.03 12.97 49.39
N GLN A 49 47.88 11.71 48.96
CA GLN A 49 49.02 10.80 48.81
C GLN A 49 50.00 11.34 47.77
N GLY A 50 51.26 11.52 48.19
CA GLY A 50 52.33 12.14 47.41
C GLY A 50 52.19 13.65 47.19
N PHE A 51 51.30 14.32 47.94
CA PHE A 51 51.26 15.77 48.13
C PHE A 51 51.48 16.18 49.60
N GLU A 52 52.28 15.39 50.33
CA GLU A 52 52.42 15.43 51.80
C GLU A 52 53.11 16.70 52.32
N THR A 53 53.91 17.37 51.47
CA THR A 53 54.61 18.62 51.79
C THR A 53 54.04 19.80 51.00
N PRO A 54 53.95 21.01 51.58
CA PRO A 54 53.52 22.21 50.85
C PRO A 54 54.46 22.49 49.66
N GLY A 55 53.92 22.48 48.43
CA GLY A 55 54.68 22.71 47.20
C GLY A 55 55.16 21.44 46.46
N SER A 56 54.80 20.25 46.93
CA SER A 56 55.07 18.98 46.22
C SER A 56 54.34 18.89 44.87
N THR A 57 55.05 18.40 43.86
CA THR A 57 54.54 18.11 42.52
C THR A 57 54.53 16.60 42.28
N GLN A 58 53.59 16.10 41.47
CA GLN A 58 53.59 14.73 40.97
C GLN A 58 53.70 14.70 39.45
N LEU A 59 54.31 13.64 38.93
CA LEU A 59 54.39 13.38 37.50
C LEU A 59 53.04 12.87 36.98
N PHE A 60 52.43 13.65 36.11
CA PHE A 60 51.19 13.32 35.43
C PHE A 60 51.44 12.56 34.12
N MET A 61 50.72 11.44 33.93
CA MET A 61 50.84 10.48 32.82
C MET A 61 52.28 10.05 32.46
N PRO A 62 53.10 9.54 33.39
CA PRO A 62 54.35 8.91 33.01
C PRO A 62 54.06 7.65 32.15
N ILE A 63 54.62 7.59 30.94
CA ILE A 63 54.50 6.43 30.07
C ILE A 63 55.81 5.66 30.17
N SER A 64 55.81 4.63 31.02
CA SER A 64 56.89 3.65 31.13
C SER A 64 56.40 2.30 30.64
N LEU A 65 57.18 1.66 29.77
CA LEU A 65 56.91 0.32 29.26
C LEU A 65 57.88 -0.64 29.95
N SER A 66 57.36 -1.45 30.88
CA SER A 66 58.14 -2.52 31.52
C SER A 66 58.16 -3.75 30.59
N LEU A 67 59.18 -3.86 29.74
CA LEU A 67 59.33 -5.01 28.85
C LEU A 67 60.00 -6.17 29.61
N PRO A 68 59.44 -7.40 29.56
CA PRO A 68 60.14 -8.56 30.12
C PRO A 68 61.50 -8.69 29.41
N PHE A 69 62.58 -8.79 30.18
CA PHE A 69 64.01 -8.84 29.75
C PHE A 69 64.72 -7.52 29.42
N PHE A 70 64.05 -6.39 29.19
CA PHE A 70 64.70 -5.11 28.81
C PHE A 70 64.64 -3.99 29.86
N GLY A 71 64.00 -4.22 31.01
CA GLY A 71 63.82 -3.21 32.04
C GLY A 71 62.70 -2.21 31.70
N GLU A 72 62.57 -1.14 32.49
CA GLU A 72 61.60 -0.06 32.23
C GLU A 72 62.14 0.91 31.19
N VAL A 73 61.46 1.01 30.05
CA VAL A 73 61.73 2.02 29.03
C VAL A 73 60.77 3.19 29.23
N ASN A 74 61.29 4.34 29.68
CA ASN A 74 60.53 5.57 29.85
C ASN A 74 60.36 6.27 28.50
N LEU A 75 59.15 6.21 27.93
CA LEU A 75 58.78 6.87 26.67
C LEU A 75 58.34 8.32 26.89
N PHE A 76 57.79 8.63 28.06
CA PHE A 76 57.43 9.98 28.46
C PHE A 76 57.59 10.10 29.97
N SER A 77 58.43 11.04 30.42
CA SER A 77 58.77 11.24 31.83
C SER A 77 57.64 11.86 32.66
N GLY A 78 56.58 12.36 32.03
CA GLY A 78 55.45 13.02 32.69
C GLY A 78 55.61 14.53 32.81
N ILE A 79 54.53 15.21 33.22
CA ILE A 79 54.50 16.65 33.51
C ILE A 79 54.36 16.83 35.02
N GLU A 80 55.22 17.63 35.65
CA GLU A 80 55.07 17.98 37.06
C GLU A 80 53.88 18.91 37.27
N LEU A 81 52.90 18.44 38.05
CA LEU A 81 51.69 19.21 38.36
C LEU A 81 51.52 19.35 39.87
N GLY A 82 51.02 20.50 40.30
CA GLY A 82 50.56 20.71 41.68
C GLY A 82 49.29 19.92 41.99
N ARG A 83 48.87 19.89 43.26
CA ARG A 83 47.70 19.11 43.73
C ARG A 83 46.39 19.47 43.01
N GLN A 84 46.10 20.76 42.84
CA GLN A 84 44.89 21.23 42.16
C GLN A 84 44.93 20.97 40.64
N GLU A 85 46.10 21.14 40.03
CA GLU A 85 46.32 20.91 38.61
C GLU A 85 46.21 19.42 38.26
N THR A 86 46.76 18.53 39.11
CA THR A 86 46.67 17.08 38.96
C THR A 86 45.21 16.60 39.06
N LEU A 87 44.43 17.16 39.99
CA LEU A 87 43.00 16.88 40.11
C LEU A 87 42.26 17.25 38.82
N LEU A 88 42.49 18.46 38.31
CA LEU A 88 41.84 18.94 37.09
C LEU A 88 42.26 18.09 35.88
N ALA A 89 43.56 17.77 35.75
CA ALA A 89 44.10 17.00 34.65
C ALA A 89 43.55 15.56 34.62
N LEU A 90 43.51 14.86 35.76
CA LEU A 90 42.90 13.52 35.85
C LEU A 90 41.40 13.55 35.56
N SER A 91 40.69 14.60 36.02
CA SER A 91 39.26 14.78 35.75
C SER A 91 38.99 15.04 34.26
N LEU A 92 39.84 15.82 33.59
CA LEU A 92 39.76 16.06 32.14
C LEU A 92 40.07 14.81 31.32
N VAL A 93 41.06 14.00 31.73
CA VAL A 93 41.33 12.70 31.10
C VAL A 93 40.16 11.74 31.28
N PHE A 94 39.56 11.72 32.48
CA PHE A 94 38.34 10.93 32.71
C PHE A 94 37.21 11.35 31.77
N LEU A 95 36.95 12.67 31.66
CA LEU A 95 35.96 13.21 30.72
C LEU A 95 36.28 12.84 29.26
N LEU A 96 37.54 12.95 28.84
CA LEU A 96 37.99 12.58 27.50
C LEU A 96 37.74 11.10 27.20
N LEU A 97 38.08 10.20 28.13
CA LEU A 97 37.80 8.77 27.97
C LEU A 97 36.30 8.47 27.90
N VAL A 98 35.48 9.18 28.69
CA VAL A 98 34.01 9.06 28.61
C VAL A 98 33.51 9.49 27.22
N ILE A 99 34.04 10.58 26.65
CA ILE A 99 33.69 11.03 25.30
C ILE A 99 34.12 9.98 24.25
N ILE A 100 35.36 9.47 24.32
CA ILE A 100 35.87 8.46 23.39
C ILE A 100 35.01 7.18 23.44
N ASN A 101 34.70 6.68 24.64
CA ASN A 101 33.82 5.54 24.82
C ASN A 101 32.40 5.82 24.27
N GLY A 102 31.89 7.03 24.45
CA GLY A 102 30.64 7.51 23.88
C GLY A 102 30.64 7.48 22.35
N LEU A 103 31.72 7.94 21.71
CA LEU A 103 31.89 7.94 20.25
C LEU A 103 31.98 6.50 19.69
N PHE A 104 32.73 5.61 20.35
CA PHE A 104 32.73 4.19 19.99
C PHE A 104 31.33 3.59 20.06
N LYS A 105 30.62 3.84 21.17
CA LYS A 105 29.25 3.35 21.35
C LYS A 105 28.30 3.91 20.29
N PHE A 106 28.42 5.18 19.93
CA PHE A 106 27.64 5.81 18.85
C PHE A 106 27.90 5.15 17.50
N TYR A 107 29.17 4.96 17.14
CA TYR A 107 29.56 4.32 15.88
C TYR A 107 29.07 2.86 15.80
N ILE A 108 29.33 2.07 16.84
CA ILE A 108 28.93 0.65 16.92
C ILE A 108 27.42 0.53 16.77
N ASN A 109 26.63 1.30 17.53
CA ASN A 109 25.17 1.22 17.50
C ASN A 109 24.58 1.67 16.15
N THR A 110 25.14 2.72 15.54
CA THR A 110 24.67 3.21 14.23
C THR A 110 24.96 2.19 13.12
N TYR A 111 26.18 1.66 13.11
CA TYR A 111 26.59 0.66 12.12
C TYR A 111 25.78 -0.64 12.25
N LYS A 112 25.54 -1.07 13.49
CA LYS A 112 24.67 -2.19 13.85
C LYS A 112 23.24 -2.02 13.30
N GLY A 113 22.63 -0.85 13.47
CA GLY A 113 21.31 -0.55 12.92
C GLY A 113 21.27 -0.63 11.39
N ARG A 114 22.23 -0.02 10.70
CA ARG A 114 22.33 -0.09 9.23
C ARG A 114 22.50 -1.53 8.72
N LEU A 115 23.30 -2.33 9.42
CA LEU A 115 23.50 -3.74 9.07
C LEU A 115 22.20 -4.54 9.23
N GLY A 116 21.45 -4.28 10.31
CA GLY A 116 20.14 -4.88 10.56
C GLY A 116 19.12 -4.59 9.48
N GLU A 117 18.95 -3.31 9.12
CA GLU A 117 18.01 -2.88 8.07
C GLU A 117 18.36 -3.48 6.70
N ARG A 118 19.66 -3.57 6.37
CA ARG A 118 20.09 -4.15 5.09
C ARG A 118 19.75 -5.64 4.98
N LEU A 119 19.92 -6.41 6.06
CA LEU A 119 19.52 -7.82 6.04
C LEU A 119 18.00 -7.98 6.08
N LEU A 120 17.28 -7.11 6.80
CA LEU A 120 15.82 -7.10 6.79
C LEU A 120 15.28 -6.87 5.38
N ARG A 121 15.84 -5.89 4.66
CA ARG A 121 15.52 -5.63 3.24
C ARG A 121 15.77 -6.86 2.38
N ARG A 122 16.88 -7.57 2.59
CA ARG A 122 17.19 -8.83 1.89
C ARG A 122 16.14 -9.91 2.14
N ILE A 123 15.85 -10.21 3.41
CA ILE A 123 14.89 -11.26 3.79
C ILE A 123 13.51 -10.94 3.20
N ARG A 124 13.04 -9.69 3.33
CA ARG A 124 11.76 -9.27 2.76
C ARG A 124 11.71 -9.48 1.25
N PHE A 125 12.76 -9.09 0.54
CA PHE A 125 12.85 -9.30 -0.89
C PHE A 125 12.86 -10.80 -1.25
N GLU A 126 13.68 -11.62 -0.59
CA GLU A 126 13.75 -13.07 -0.83
C GLU A 126 12.40 -13.77 -0.59
N LEU A 127 11.61 -13.31 0.38
CA LEU A 127 10.28 -13.84 0.63
C LEU A 127 9.28 -13.43 -0.45
N VAL A 128 9.32 -12.17 -0.92
CA VAL A 128 8.49 -11.72 -2.04
C VAL A 128 8.85 -12.47 -3.33
N ASP A 129 10.14 -12.63 -3.62
CA ASP A 129 10.65 -13.39 -4.77
C ASP A 129 10.17 -14.85 -4.73
N ARG A 130 10.14 -15.48 -3.54
CA ARG A 130 9.58 -16.82 -3.38
C ARG A 130 8.08 -16.89 -3.67
N VAL A 131 7.30 -15.89 -3.24
CA VAL A 131 5.86 -15.84 -3.51
C VAL A 131 5.59 -15.79 -5.01
N LEU A 132 6.38 -15.03 -5.78
CA LEU A 132 6.30 -14.98 -7.24
C LEU A 132 6.64 -16.33 -7.90
N ARG A 133 7.26 -17.25 -7.17
CA ARG A 133 7.70 -18.57 -7.64
C ARG A 133 6.91 -19.73 -7.04
N PHE A 134 5.88 -19.43 -6.25
CA PHE A 134 4.99 -20.46 -5.72
C PHE A 134 4.17 -21.07 -6.85
N PRO A 135 4.01 -22.40 -6.88
CA PRO A 135 3.14 -23.03 -7.86
C PRO A 135 1.67 -22.64 -7.60
N PRO A 136 0.81 -22.62 -8.63
CA PRO A 136 -0.56 -22.09 -8.51
C PRO A 136 -1.42 -22.75 -7.41
N HIS A 137 -1.30 -24.07 -7.24
CA HIS A 137 -2.03 -24.82 -6.21
C HIS A 137 -1.65 -24.38 -4.77
N HIS A 138 -0.43 -23.90 -4.56
CA HIS A 138 -0.02 -23.39 -3.27
C HIS A 138 -0.55 -21.98 -3.04
N LEU A 139 -0.53 -21.12 -4.07
CA LEU A 139 -1.07 -19.76 -3.99
C LEU A 139 -2.57 -19.74 -3.66
N LYS A 140 -3.36 -20.67 -4.21
CA LYS A 140 -4.81 -20.78 -3.91
C LYS A 140 -5.09 -21.12 -2.43
N ARG A 141 -4.19 -21.86 -1.76
CA ARG A 141 -4.36 -22.31 -0.36
C ARG A 141 -3.91 -21.29 0.68
N VAL A 142 -2.99 -20.41 0.32
CA VAL A 142 -2.39 -19.48 1.28
C VAL A 142 -3.18 -18.19 1.36
N LYS A 143 -3.51 -17.76 2.58
CA LYS A 143 -4.22 -16.50 2.80
C LYS A 143 -3.30 -15.30 2.52
N PRO A 144 -3.66 -14.34 1.65
CA PRO A 144 -2.81 -13.19 1.33
C PRO A 144 -2.42 -12.36 2.57
N ALA A 145 -3.34 -12.18 3.52
CA ALA A 145 -3.09 -11.46 4.76
C ALA A 145 -2.03 -12.15 5.64
N GLU A 146 -1.98 -13.49 5.61
CA GLU A 146 -0.98 -14.27 6.34
C GLU A 146 0.42 -14.03 5.75
N ILE A 147 0.59 -14.13 4.43
CA ILE A 147 1.86 -13.85 3.76
C ILE A 147 2.31 -12.41 3.99
N SER A 148 1.40 -11.44 3.87
CA SER A 148 1.71 -10.02 4.12
C SER A 148 2.21 -9.81 5.56
N THR A 149 1.54 -10.40 6.55
CA THR A 149 1.95 -10.29 7.97
C THR A 149 3.29 -10.97 8.21
N MET A 150 3.55 -12.11 7.56
CA MET A 150 4.83 -12.81 7.66
C MET A 150 6.00 -11.98 7.08
N ILE A 151 5.81 -11.34 5.91
CA ILE A 151 6.81 -10.50 5.26
C ILE A 151 6.99 -9.15 5.96
N LYS A 152 5.96 -8.61 6.62
CA LYS A 152 6.04 -7.32 7.30
C LYS A 152 6.47 -7.47 8.76
N ASP A 153 5.66 -8.14 9.57
CA ASP A 153 5.71 -8.09 11.03
C ASP A 153 6.56 -9.22 11.63
N GLU A 154 6.56 -10.41 11.02
CA GLU A 154 7.28 -11.56 11.59
C GLU A 154 8.80 -11.50 11.34
N VAL A 155 9.22 -10.91 10.23
CA VAL A 155 10.63 -10.69 9.91
C VAL A 155 11.22 -9.42 10.52
N GLU A 156 10.41 -8.45 10.92
CA GLU A 156 10.89 -7.18 11.51
C GLU A 156 11.84 -7.40 12.71
N PRO A 157 11.54 -8.28 13.70
CA PRO A 157 12.48 -8.59 14.78
C PRO A 157 13.81 -9.18 14.31
N MET A 158 13.85 -9.82 13.14
CA MET A 158 15.08 -10.38 12.56
C MET A 158 16.04 -9.27 12.13
N GLY A 159 15.52 -8.16 11.60
CA GLY A 159 16.31 -6.97 11.28
C GLY A 159 17.01 -6.41 12.50
N GLY A 160 16.24 -6.16 13.57
CA GLY A 160 16.78 -5.71 14.85
C GLY A 160 17.86 -6.66 15.39
N PHE A 161 17.57 -7.96 15.45
CA PHE A 161 18.51 -8.95 15.99
C PHE A 161 19.77 -9.17 15.15
N THR A 162 19.74 -8.89 13.85
CA THR A 162 20.87 -9.13 12.94
C THR A 162 22.12 -8.34 13.33
N GLY A 163 21.95 -7.06 13.66
CA GLY A 163 23.06 -6.24 14.15
C GLY A 163 23.56 -6.75 15.50
N ASP A 164 22.66 -7.21 16.37
CA ASP A 164 22.97 -7.70 17.72
C ASP A 164 23.64 -9.07 17.73
N ALA A 165 23.44 -9.89 16.70
CA ALA A 165 23.70 -11.33 16.73
C ALA A 165 25.12 -11.71 17.18
N PHE A 166 26.14 -10.94 16.79
CA PHE A 166 27.53 -11.20 17.18
C PHE A 166 28.15 -10.03 17.94
N VAL A 167 27.75 -8.81 17.61
CA VAL A 167 28.29 -7.57 18.21
C VAL A 167 27.87 -7.42 19.66
N GLN A 168 26.59 -7.65 19.98
CA GLN A 168 26.07 -7.42 21.32
C GLN A 168 26.71 -8.36 22.36
N PRO A 169 26.83 -9.69 22.12
CA PRO A 169 27.55 -10.57 23.04
C PRO A 169 29.02 -10.22 23.21
N ALA A 170 29.70 -9.83 22.13
CA ALA A 170 31.10 -9.43 22.19
C ALA A 170 31.29 -8.15 23.02
N LEU A 171 30.42 -7.15 22.82
CA LEU A 171 30.47 -5.88 23.55
C LEU A 171 30.13 -6.08 25.04
N LEU A 172 28.99 -6.72 25.35
CA LEU A 172 28.53 -6.90 26.72
C LEU A 172 29.38 -7.92 27.49
N GLY A 173 29.73 -9.03 26.85
CA GLY A 173 30.65 -10.01 27.40
C GLY A 173 32.03 -9.40 27.64
N GLY A 174 32.50 -8.58 26.69
CA GLY A 174 33.73 -7.81 26.84
C GLY A 174 33.69 -6.84 28.03
N GLN A 175 32.60 -6.08 28.18
CA GLN A 175 32.41 -5.16 29.31
C GLN A 175 32.37 -5.90 30.66
N ALA A 176 31.56 -6.97 30.77
CA ALA A 176 31.44 -7.75 31.98
C ALA A 176 32.77 -8.42 32.35
N LEU A 177 33.49 -8.98 31.37
CA LEU A 177 34.79 -9.58 31.56
C LEU A 177 35.82 -8.53 31.99
N THR A 178 35.83 -7.36 31.36
CA THR A 178 36.73 -6.23 31.69
C THR A 178 36.48 -5.74 33.11
N ALA A 179 35.22 -5.55 33.51
CA ALA A 179 34.87 -5.15 34.88
C ALA A 179 35.23 -6.22 35.91
N LEU A 180 34.99 -7.50 35.62
CA LEU A 180 35.35 -8.60 36.52
C LEU A 180 36.87 -8.75 36.67
N ILE A 181 37.62 -8.69 35.56
CA ILE A 181 39.09 -8.72 35.56
C ILE A 181 39.62 -7.52 36.36
N PHE A 182 39.07 -6.32 36.15
CA PHE A 182 39.46 -5.14 36.91
C PHE A 182 39.25 -5.34 38.42
N ILE A 183 38.08 -5.84 38.84
CA ILE A 183 37.80 -6.11 40.27
C ILE A 183 38.77 -7.15 40.83
N LEU A 184 39.06 -8.23 40.09
CA LEU A 184 40.01 -9.27 40.50
C LEU A 184 41.44 -8.74 40.65
N ILE A 185 41.87 -7.85 39.75
CA ILE A 185 43.18 -7.18 39.82
C ILE A 185 43.25 -6.27 41.06
N GLN A 186 42.18 -5.56 41.41
CA GLN A 186 42.17 -4.68 42.58
C GLN A 186 42.07 -5.45 43.91
N SER A 187 41.26 -6.51 43.97
CA SER A 187 41.12 -7.38 45.14
C SER A 187 40.59 -8.75 44.77
N PHE A 188 41.42 -9.78 44.97
CA PHE A 188 41.06 -11.17 44.70
C PHE A 188 39.79 -11.63 45.45
N TRP A 189 39.65 -11.26 46.73
CA TRP A 189 38.51 -11.66 47.57
C TRP A 189 37.20 -11.00 47.15
N LEU A 190 37.22 -9.69 46.87
CA LEU A 190 36.03 -8.98 46.37
C LEU A 190 35.64 -9.46 44.97
N GLY A 191 36.62 -9.82 44.14
CA GLY A 191 36.40 -10.43 42.83
C GLY A 191 35.72 -11.80 42.89
N ILE A 192 36.07 -12.67 43.86
CA ILE A 192 35.37 -13.94 44.07
C ILE A 192 33.91 -13.71 44.49
N ILE A 193 33.64 -12.75 45.38
CA ILE A 193 32.26 -12.43 45.78
C ILE A 193 31.44 -11.98 44.56
N ALA A 194 31.98 -11.07 43.75
CA ALA A 194 31.36 -10.63 42.52
C ALA A 194 31.08 -11.81 41.57
N PHE A 195 32.08 -12.68 41.36
CA PHE A 195 31.96 -13.85 40.50
C PHE A 195 30.86 -14.81 40.95
N VAL A 196 30.77 -15.11 42.25
CA VAL A 196 29.74 -16.02 42.81
C VAL A 196 28.35 -15.44 42.59
N ILE A 197 28.13 -14.15 42.88
CA ILE A 197 26.81 -13.53 42.66
C ILE A 197 26.45 -13.55 41.17
N VAL A 198 27.39 -13.23 40.29
CA VAL A 198 27.19 -13.28 38.84
C VAL A 198 26.84 -14.71 38.39
N ALA A 199 27.53 -15.73 38.90
CA ALA A 199 27.24 -17.12 38.58
C ALA A 199 25.83 -17.54 39.05
N VAL A 200 25.41 -17.12 40.24
CA VAL A 200 24.05 -17.35 40.75
C VAL A 200 23.01 -16.69 39.84
N GLN A 201 23.23 -15.44 39.43
CA GLN A 201 22.34 -14.74 38.48
C GLN A 201 22.28 -15.46 37.13
N ALA A 202 23.42 -15.88 36.59
CA ALA A 202 23.54 -16.56 35.30
C ALA A 202 22.82 -17.92 35.25
N VAL A 203 22.64 -18.60 36.39
CA VAL A 203 21.94 -19.90 36.46
C VAL A 203 20.44 -19.75 36.77
N ILE A 204 20.08 -18.91 37.75
CA ILE A 204 18.70 -18.84 38.25
C ILE A 204 17.79 -18.05 37.29
N ILE A 205 18.25 -16.88 36.82
CA ILE A 205 17.41 -15.98 36.01
C ILE A 205 16.96 -16.64 34.69
N PRO A 206 17.83 -17.30 33.90
CA PRO A 206 17.40 -17.93 32.65
C PRO A 206 16.37 -19.05 32.85
N ARG A 207 16.50 -19.84 33.94
CA ARG A 207 15.54 -20.91 34.25
C ARG A 207 14.14 -20.37 34.51
N MET A 208 14.02 -19.29 35.29
CA MET A 208 12.72 -18.67 35.57
C MET A 208 12.11 -18.01 34.32
N ARG A 209 12.94 -17.43 33.45
CA ARG A 209 12.48 -16.79 32.21
C ARG A 209 11.96 -17.76 31.14
N ARG A 210 12.32 -19.04 31.17
CA ARG A 210 11.74 -20.04 30.23
C ARG A 210 10.22 -20.07 30.26
N ARG A 211 9.60 -19.91 31.44
CA ARG A 211 8.13 -19.87 31.55
C ARG A 211 7.53 -18.62 30.89
N LEU A 212 8.19 -17.48 31.02
CA LEU A 212 7.79 -16.22 30.36
C LEU A 212 7.83 -16.36 28.84
N LEU A 213 8.81 -17.07 28.30
CA LEU A 213 8.93 -17.33 26.85
C LEU A 213 7.75 -18.14 26.31
N VAL A 214 7.38 -19.23 27.00
CA VAL A 214 6.23 -20.07 26.59
C VAL A 214 4.94 -19.25 26.58
N LEU A 215 4.67 -18.51 27.65
CA LEU A 215 3.49 -17.63 27.73
C LEU A 215 3.53 -16.51 26.68
N GLY A 216 4.72 -15.98 26.39
CA GLY A 216 4.92 -14.98 25.33
C GLY A 216 4.53 -15.50 23.95
N ARG A 217 4.91 -16.75 23.63
CA ARG A 217 4.52 -17.42 22.38
C ARG A 217 3.01 -17.68 22.31
N GLU A 218 2.41 -18.21 23.38
CA GLU A 218 0.95 -18.42 23.46
C GLU A 218 0.17 -17.11 23.26
N ARG A 219 0.65 -16.01 23.86
CA ARG A 219 0.08 -14.67 23.67
C ARG A 219 0.13 -14.23 22.21
N GLN A 220 1.21 -14.50 21.49
CA GLN A 220 1.33 -14.10 20.09
C GLN A 220 0.39 -14.92 19.19
N LEU A 221 0.31 -16.24 19.39
CA LEU A 221 -0.60 -17.11 18.64
C LEU A 221 -2.07 -16.70 18.83
N THR A 222 -2.49 -16.53 20.08
CA THR A 222 -3.87 -16.10 20.39
C THR A 222 -4.20 -14.70 19.86
N ALA A 223 -3.22 -13.79 19.79
CA ALA A 223 -3.40 -12.48 19.16
C ALA A 223 -3.59 -12.59 17.63
N ARG A 224 -2.86 -13.49 16.95
CA ARG A 224 -3.05 -13.75 15.51
C ARG A 224 -4.41 -14.38 15.22
N GLU A 225 -4.82 -15.37 16.01
CA GLU A 225 -6.16 -15.98 15.92
C GLU A 225 -7.27 -14.93 16.05
N LEU A 226 -7.13 -14.01 17.00
CA LEU A 226 -8.06 -12.89 17.17
C LEU A 226 -8.08 -11.99 15.93
N SER A 227 -6.92 -11.61 15.40
CA SER A 227 -6.82 -10.76 14.20
C SER A 227 -7.46 -11.43 12.98
N GLY A 228 -7.21 -12.72 12.79
CA GLY A 228 -7.81 -13.51 11.70
C GLY A 228 -9.34 -13.56 11.82
N ARG A 229 -9.86 -13.78 13.03
CA ARG A 229 -11.31 -13.79 13.28
C ARG A 229 -11.95 -12.42 13.05
N VAL A 230 -11.29 -11.33 13.44
CA VAL A 230 -11.78 -9.98 13.19
C VAL A 230 -11.87 -9.71 11.68
N SER A 231 -10.89 -10.13 10.88
CA SER A 231 -10.95 -10.01 9.42
C SER A 231 -12.15 -10.77 8.84
N GLU A 232 -12.36 -12.01 9.28
CA GLU A 232 -13.48 -12.84 8.83
C GLU A 232 -14.85 -12.23 9.17
N ILE A 233 -14.99 -11.61 10.36
CA ILE A 233 -16.21 -10.88 10.76
C ILE A 233 -16.45 -9.66 9.85
N VAL A 234 -15.41 -8.93 9.48
CA VAL A 234 -15.53 -7.75 8.60
C VAL A 234 -15.90 -8.18 7.18
N ASP A 235 -15.24 -9.21 6.64
CA ASP A 235 -15.52 -9.74 5.31
C ASP A 235 -16.93 -10.37 5.23
N GLY A 236 -17.35 -11.04 6.30
CA GLY A 236 -18.64 -11.70 6.44
C GLY A 236 -19.76 -10.83 7.02
N ILE A 237 -19.58 -9.51 7.14
CA ILE A 237 -20.52 -8.65 7.88
C ILE A 237 -21.93 -8.66 7.28
N GLY A 238 -22.04 -8.82 5.95
CA GLY A 238 -23.31 -8.96 5.26
C GLY A 238 -24.05 -10.22 5.69
N THR A 239 -23.34 -11.36 5.76
CA THR A 239 -23.90 -12.63 6.24
C THR A 239 -24.30 -12.54 7.71
N ILE A 240 -23.46 -11.93 8.55
CA ILE A 240 -23.74 -11.77 9.99
C ILE A 240 -24.99 -10.92 10.22
N ARG A 241 -25.13 -9.81 9.48
CA ARG A 241 -26.32 -8.96 9.54
C ARG A 241 -27.55 -9.65 8.95
N GLY A 242 -27.38 -10.36 7.83
CA GLY A 242 -28.47 -11.08 7.16
C GLY A 242 -29.06 -12.23 7.98
N HIS A 243 -28.27 -12.81 8.89
CA HIS A 243 -28.69 -13.96 9.72
C HIS A 243 -28.82 -13.62 11.23
N ASP A 244 -28.72 -12.34 11.62
CA ASP A 244 -28.78 -11.89 13.02
C ASP A 244 -27.79 -12.60 13.98
N THR A 245 -26.60 -12.98 13.50
CA THR A 245 -25.61 -13.70 14.32
C THR A 245 -24.66 -12.77 15.09
N SER A 246 -24.94 -11.45 15.12
CA SER A 246 -24.07 -10.45 15.74
C SER A 246 -23.76 -10.73 17.22
N ASN A 247 -24.71 -11.29 17.97
CA ASN A 247 -24.51 -11.64 19.38
C ASN A 247 -23.62 -12.88 19.58
N TYR A 248 -23.66 -13.83 18.65
CA TYR A 248 -22.77 -14.99 18.64
C TYR A 248 -21.31 -14.53 18.45
N GLU A 249 -21.08 -13.63 17.49
CA GLU A 249 -19.75 -13.07 17.24
C GLU A 249 -19.21 -12.27 18.43
N ARG A 250 -20.07 -11.49 19.11
CA ARG A 250 -19.68 -10.80 20.36
C ARG A 250 -19.23 -11.77 21.45
N ALA A 251 -19.93 -12.90 21.61
CA ALA A 251 -19.58 -13.91 22.59
C ALA A 251 -18.24 -14.62 22.27
N ASP A 252 -18.00 -14.97 21.00
CA ASP A 252 -16.72 -15.54 20.55
C ASP A 252 -15.55 -14.59 20.83
N ILE A 253 -15.68 -13.32 20.43
CA ILE A 253 -14.64 -12.30 20.66
C ILE A 253 -14.39 -12.07 22.16
N ALA A 254 -15.45 -12.01 22.98
CA ALA A 254 -15.31 -11.86 24.43
C ALA A 254 -14.51 -13.03 25.06
N ALA A 255 -14.79 -14.27 24.65
CA ALA A 255 -14.08 -15.45 25.13
C ALA A 255 -12.58 -15.43 24.75
N ARG A 256 -12.27 -15.06 23.50
CA ARG A 256 -10.88 -14.92 23.01
C ARG A 256 -10.11 -13.85 23.77
N LEU A 257 -10.73 -12.68 24.00
CA LEU A 257 -10.12 -11.61 24.79
C LEU A 257 -9.85 -12.03 26.24
N GLY A 258 -10.76 -12.78 26.86
CA GLY A 258 -10.57 -13.34 28.20
C GLY A 258 -9.36 -14.27 28.31
N ARG A 259 -9.14 -15.13 27.31
CA ARG A 259 -7.95 -16.00 27.23
C ARG A 259 -6.66 -15.18 27.14
N ILE A 260 -6.64 -14.14 26.29
CA ILE A 260 -5.47 -13.25 26.15
C ILE A 260 -5.18 -12.52 27.47
N PHE A 261 -6.22 -12.05 28.17
CA PHE A 261 -6.06 -11.39 29.48
C PHE A 261 -5.38 -12.32 30.49
N LYS A 262 -5.83 -13.57 30.63
CA LYS A 262 -5.23 -14.54 31.56
C LYS A 262 -3.74 -14.78 31.27
N ILE A 263 -3.39 -14.99 30.00
CA ILE A 263 -1.99 -15.17 29.59
C ILE A 263 -1.15 -13.93 29.94
N ARG A 264 -1.66 -12.72 29.69
CA ARG A 264 -0.96 -11.48 30.06
C ARG A 264 -0.77 -11.34 31.56
N TYR A 265 -1.76 -11.71 32.35
CA TYR A 265 -1.67 -11.67 33.81
C TYR A 265 -0.57 -12.61 34.34
N ASP A 266 -0.52 -13.84 33.83
CA ASP A 266 0.53 -14.80 34.18
C ASP A 266 1.93 -14.28 33.79
N ILE A 267 2.06 -13.63 32.63
CA ILE A 267 3.29 -12.95 32.21
C ILE A 267 3.70 -11.88 33.24
N TYR A 268 2.76 -11.05 33.71
CA TYR A 268 3.07 -10.00 34.69
C TYR A 268 3.59 -10.58 36.01
N GLN A 269 2.93 -11.61 36.55
CA GLN A 269 3.35 -12.23 37.81
C GLN A 269 4.79 -12.75 37.72
N TRP A 270 5.11 -13.52 36.68
CA TRP A 270 6.46 -14.04 36.48
C TRP A 270 7.49 -12.94 36.20
N LYS A 271 7.12 -11.91 35.43
CA LYS A 271 8.00 -10.78 35.11
C LYS A 271 8.40 -10.02 36.36
N PHE A 272 7.45 -9.73 37.24
CA PHE A 272 7.73 -9.01 38.48
C PHE A 272 8.47 -9.86 39.51
N LEU A 273 8.24 -11.16 39.55
CA LEU A 273 9.02 -12.08 40.39
C LEU A 273 10.51 -12.09 39.98
N VAL A 274 10.80 -12.17 38.68
CA VAL A 274 12.18 -12.08 38.16
C VAL A 274 12.81 -10.72 38.46
N LYS A 275 12.06 -9.62 38.31
CA LYS A 275 12.52 -8.26 38.64
C LYS A 275 12.85 -8.12 40.12
N PHE A 276 12.01 -8.67 41.00
CA PHE A 276 12.24 -8.69 42.44
C PHE A 276 13.55 -9.40 42.80
N LEU A 277 13.75 -10.63 42.29
CA LEU A 277 14.97 -11.40 42.57
C LEU A 277 16.23 -10.69 42.05
N ASN A 278 16.16 -10.09 40.85
CA ASN A 278 17.28 -9.34 40.28
C ASN A 278 17.67 -8.14 41.14
N ASN A 279 16.68 -7.35 41.56
CA ASN A 279 16.91 -6.18 42.42
C ASN A 279 17.46 -6.58 43.79
N PHE A 280 16.97 -7.69 44.35
CA PHE A 280 17.48 -8.23 45.61
C PHE A 280 18.96 -8.60 45.51
N LEU A 281 19.35 -9.39 44.50
CA LEU A 281 20.75 -9.81 44.31
C LEU A 281 21.69 -8.62 44.02
N ALA A 282 21.20 -7.60 43.30
CA ALA A 282 21.96 -6.37 43.03
C ALA A 282 22.26 -5.56 44.31
N GLN A 283 21.40 -5.61 45.32
CA GLN A 283 21.60 -4.90 46.60
C GLN A 283 22.41 -5.71 47.62
N VAL A 284 22.36 -7.04 47.54
CA VAL A 284 23.15 -7.93 48.42
C VAL A 284 24.66 -7.74 48.19
N THR A 285 25.09 -7.47 46.96
CA THR A 285 26.53 -7.42 46.65
C THR A 285 27.22 -6.18 47.20
N PRO A 286 26.70 -4.94 47.04
CA PRO A 286 27.24 -3.77 47.74
C PRO A 286 27.25 -3.95 49.26
N PHE A 287 26.22 -4.58 49.83
CA PHE A 287 26.21 -4.92 51.27
C PHE A 287 27.40 -5.82 51.65
N LEU A 288 27.69 -6.86 50.86
CA LEU A 288 28.87 -7.71 51.08
C LEU A 288 30.18 -6.95 50.87
N PHE A 289 30.25 -6.03 49.91
CA PHE A 289 31.44 -5.21 49.67
C PHE A 289 31.71 -4.23 50.80
N TYR A 290 30.69 -3.56 51.34
CA TYR A 290 30.85 -2.68 52.50
C TYR A 290 31.23 -3.48 53.75
N SER A 291 30.59 -4.62 53.99
CA SER A 291 30.85 -5.42 55.18
C SER A 291 32.24 -6.08 55.16
N ILE A 292 32.60 -6.76 54.07
CA ILE A 292 33.86 -7.52 53.93
C ILE A 292 35.01 -6.60 53.50
N GLY A 293 34.77 -5.73 52.52
CA GLY A 293 35.77 -4.76 52.06
C GLY A 293 36.06 -3.70 53.12
N GLY A 294 35.04 -3.22 53.84
CA GLY A 294 35.24 -2.34 55.00
C GLY A 294 36.04 -3.01 56.12
N TYR A 295 35.79 -4.28 56.41
CA TYR A 295 36.60 -5.05 57.37
C TYR A 295 38.08 -5.16 56.93
N PHE A 296 38.36 -5.39 55.64
CA PHE A 296 39.74 -5.40 55.13
C PHE A 296 40.39 -4.02 55.11
N ALA A 297 39.61 -2.96 54.93
CA ALA A 297 40.10 -1.59 55.04
C ALA A 297 40.50 -1.26 56.49
N LEU A 298 39.72 -1.68 57.48
CA LEU A 298 40.06 -1.53 58.91
C LEU A 298 41.35 -2.28 59.29
N GLN A 299 41.67 -3.37 58.59
CA GLN A 299 42.92 -4.13 58.77
C GLN A 299 44.12 -3.55 57.99
N GLY A 300 43.92 -2.48 57.22
CA GLY A 300 44.95 -1.89 56.35
C GLY A 300 45.34 -2.77 55.14
N ARG A 301 44.54 -3.80 54.82
CA ARG A 301 44.79 -4.70 53.67
C ARG A 301 44.17 -4.21 52.36
N LEU A 302 43.28 -3.23 52.44
CA LEU A 302 42.58 -2.64 51.32
C LEU A 302 42.52 -1.13 51.51
N ASP A 303 42.83 -0.39 50.46
CA ASP A 303 42.72 1.07 50.48
C ASP A 303 41.27 1.53 50.21
N ILE A 304 40.91 2.70 50.74
CA ILE A 304 39.57 3.28 50.58
C ILE A 304 39.30 3.59 49.10
N GLY A 305 40.29 4.08 48.35
CA GLY A 305 40.14 4.30 46.91
C GLY A 305 39.98 3.02 46.11
N GLN A 306 40.64 1.92 46.52
CA GLN A 306 40.41 0.59 45.93
C GLN A 306 38.98 0.12 46.16
N LEU A 307 38.43 0.32 47.37
CA LEU A 307 37.04 -0.03 47.67
C LEU A 307 36.05 0.75 46.80
N VAL A 308 36.27 2.06 46.63
CA VAL A 308 35.45 2.93 45.78
C VAL A 308 35.55 2.51 44.30
N ALA A 309 36.74 2.18 43.81
CA ALA A 309 36.94 1.70 42.44
C ALA A 309 36.26 0.35 42.18
N VAL A 310 36.33 -0.58 43.14
CA VAL A 310 35.65 -1.88 43.06
C VAL A 310 34.13 -1.73 43.09
N ILE A 311 33.59 -0.84 43.93
CA ILE A 311 32.15 -0.54 43.96
C ILE A 311 31.70 0.11 42.64
N GLY A 312 32.51 1.04 42.11
CA GLY A 312 32.27 1.67 40.81
C GLY A 312 32.25 0.66 39.66
N ALA A 313 33.26 -0.20 39.56
CA ALA A 313 33.32 -1.25 38.54
C ALA A 313 32.19 -2.29 38.70
N TYR A 314 31.81 -2.63 39.93
CA TYR A 314 30.69 -3.54 40.17
C TYR A 314 29.35 -2.93 39.78
N LYS A 315 29.14 -1.62 39.97
CA LYS A 315 27.90 -0.95 39.53
C LYS A 315 27.64 -1.16 38.03
N ASP A 316 28.70 -1.23 37.24
CA ASP A 316 28.63 -1.41 35.79
C ASP A 316 28.54 -2.88 35.35
N LEU A 317 28.67 -3.86 36.27
CA LEU A 317 28.69 -5.29 35.96
C LEU A 317 27.28 -5.93 35.76
N PRO A 318 26.25 -5.65 36.59
CA PRO A 318 24.91 -6.24 36.44
C PRO A 318 24.20 -5.89 35.12
N GLY A 319 24.44 -4.69 34.59
CA GLY A 319 23.80 -4.21 33.35
C GLY A 319 24.12 -5.11 32.15
N PRO A 320 25.39 -5.26 31.77
CA PRO A 320 25.81 -6.11 30.66
C PRO A 320 25.38 -7.58 30.79
N LEU A 321 25.43 -8.14 32.00
CA LEU A 321 24.98 -9.52 32.25
C LEU A 321 23.48 -9.68 31.99
N LYS A 322 22.67 -8.74 32.49
CA LYS A 322 21.23 -8.72 32.23
C LYS A 322 20.95 -8.61 30.73
N GLU A 323 21.64 -7.69 30.04
CA GLU A 323 21.47 -7.51 28.60
C GLU A 323 21.93 -8.73 27.79
N LEU A 324 22.94 -9.48 28.24
CA LEU A 324 23.37 -10.73 27.59
C LEU A 324 22.29 -11.82 27.67
N ILE A 325 21.60 -11.90 28.81
CA ILE A 325 20.45 -12.79 29.01
C ILE A 325 19.27 -12.33 28.14
N ASP A 326 19.00 -11.02 28.09
CA ASP A 326 17.97 -10.43 27.22
C ASP A 326 18.29 -10.73 25.73
N TRP A 327 19.57 -10.69 25.34
CA TRP A 327 20.04 -11.06 24.01
C TRP A 327 19.83 -12.54 23.68
N ASP A 328 20.15 -13.47 24.59
CA ASP A 328 19.92 -14.90 24.36
C ASP A 328 18.42 -15.21 24.20
N GLN A 329 17.59 -14.51 24.98
CA GLN A 329 16.15 -14.56 24.85
C GLN A 329 15.69 -14.07 23.47
N ALA A 330 16.15 -12.89 23.04
CA ALA A 330 15.85 -12.36 21.72
C ALA A 330 16.32 -13.30 20.59
N ARG A 331 17.50 -13.93 20.74
CA ARG A 331 18.02 -14.93 19.80
C ARG A 331 17.06 -16.10 19.64
N GLN A 332 16.56 -16.65 20.76
CA GLN A 332 15.62 -17.77 20.74
C GLN A 332 14.28 -17.37 20.10
N ASP A 333 13.73 -16.22 20.49
CA ASP A 333 12.46 -15.71 19.95
C ASP A 333 12.52 -15.49 18.44
N VAL A 334 13.60 -14.85 17.96
CA VAL A 334 13.77 -14.54 16.53
C VAL A 334 14.05 -15.81 15.73
N GLN A 335 14.83 -16.76 16.28
CA GLN A 335 15.07 -18.06 15.61
C GLN A 335 13.77 -18.85 15.42
N VAL A 336 12.85 -18.82 16.38
CA VAL A 336 11.53 -19.45 16.26
C VAL A 336 10.72 -18.82 15.12
N LYS A 337 10.63 -17.48 15.11
CA LYS A 337 9.94 -16.74 14.04
C LYS A 337 10.54 -17.05 12.67
N TYR A 338 11.87 -17.12 12.61
CA TYR A 338 12.59 -17.44 11.38
C TYR A 338 12.29 -18.86 10.91
N THR A 339 12.30 -19.85 11.80
CA THR A 339 11.92 -21.22 11.44
C THR A 339 10.48 -21.28 10.92
N GLN A 340 9.53 -20.60 11.56
CA GLN A 340 8.14 -20.54 11.09
C GLN A 340 8.02 -19.91 9.70
N VAL A 341 8.72 -18.80 9.45
CA VAL A 341 8.77 -18.15 8.13
C VAL A 341 9.40 -19.08 7.09
N VAL A 342 10.52 -19.72 7.40
CA VAL A 342 11.16 -20.65 6.47
C VAL A 342 10.27 -21.84 6.16
N GLU A 343 9.60 -22.43 7.15
CA GLU A 343 8.67 -23.55 6.95
C GLU A 343 7.52 -23.15 6.02
N GLN A 344 6.90 -21.99 6.25
CA GLN A 344 5.78 -21.50 5.42
C GLN A 344 6.21 -21.19 3.97
N PHE A 345 7.46 -20.76 3.75
CA PHE A 345 7.96 -20.37 2.43
C PHE A 345 8.87 -21.44 1.78
N SER A 346 9.00 -22.62 2.38
CA SER A 346 9.71 -23.77 1.81
C SER A 346 8.72 -24.74 1.19
N VAL A 347 8.23 -24.36 0.01
CA VAL A 347 7.29 -25.13 -0.80
C VAL A 347 8.09 -25.96 -1.82
N GLU A 348 7.80 -27.24 -1.98
CA GLU A 348 8.39 -28.08 -3.02
C GLU A 348 7.30 -28.67 -3.92
N PRO A 349 7.40 -28.54 -5.25
CA PRO A 349 8.42 -27.79 -6.00
C PRO A 349 8.19 -26.26 -6.00
N LEU A 350 9.28 -25.49 -6.05
CA LEU A 350 9.27 -24.05 -6.40
C LEU A 350 9.62 -23.91 -7.88
N ILE A 351 9.07 -22.90 -8.56
CA ILE A 351 9.51 -22.52 -9.92
C ILE A 351 11.01 -22.18 -9.88
N ASP A 352 11.80 -22.73 -10.80
CA ASP A 352 13.24 -22.46 -10.89
C ASP A 352 13.49 -20.97 -11.19
N PRO A 353 14.42 -20.27 -10.51
CA PRO A 353 14.68 -18.85 -10.78
C PRO A 353 15.02 -18.55 -12.26
N LYS A 354 15.64 -19.50 -12.98
CA LYS A 354 16.02 -19.34 -14.38
C LYS A 354 14.82 -19.14 -15.30
N VAL A 355 13.67 -19.68 -14.94
CA VAL A 355 12.42 -19.53 -15.69
C VAL A 355 11.96 -18.06 -15.69
N GLN A 356 12.30 -17.29 -14.66
CA GLN A 356 11.92 -15.89 -14.45
C GLN A 356 13.05 -14.90 -14.75
N GLU A 357 14.15 -15.34 -15.38
CA GLU A 357 15.23 -14.44 -15.75
C GLU A 357 14.73 -13.35 -16.71
N VAL A 358 15.15 -12.12 -16.45
CA VAL A 358 14.77 -10.96 -17.26
C VAL A 358 15.36 -11.10 -18.66
N SER A 359 14.50 -11.13 -19.67
CA SER A 359 14.89 -11.09 -21.09
C SER A 359 14.35 -9.84 -21.76
N VAL A 360 15.26 -9.06 -22.36
CA VAL A 360 14.91 -7.89 -23.18
C VAL A 360 14.68 -8.29 -24.65
N ALA A 361 15.23 -9.42 -25.08
CA ALA A 361 15.08 -9.88 -26.46
C ALA A 361 13.62 -10.30 -26.74
N PRO A 362 13.10 -10.02 -27.95
CA PRO A 362 11.80 -10.54 -28.37
C PRO A 362 11.81 -12.07 -28.29
N PRO A 363 10.77 -12.70 -27.70
CA PRO A 363 10.71 -14.15 -27.62
C PRO A 363 10.62 -14.77 -29.02
N ALA A 364 11.18 -15.96 -29.20
CA ALA A 364 10.93 -16.74 -30.42
C ALA A 364 9.43 -17.07 -30.55
N ALA A 365 8.95 -17.27 -31.78
CA ALA A 365 7.60 -17.73 -32.04
C ALA A 365 7.47 -19.22 -31.69
N LEU A 366 6.31 -19.60 -31.14
CA LEU A 366 5.97 -20.98 -30.85
C LEU A 366 5.39 -21.65 -32.10
N ALA A 367 6.24 -22.31 -32.89
CA ALA A 367 5.84 -22.91 -34.16
C ALA A 367 5.18 -24.31 -34.03
N GLY A 368 5.27 -24.95 -32.86
CA GLY A 368 4.71 -26.29 -32.60
C GLY A 368 3.25 -26.25 -32.16
N ALA A 369 2.55 -27.38 -32.28
CA ALA A 369 1.20 -27.52 -31.72
C ALA A 369 1.25 -27.51 -30.18
N LEU A 370 0.29 -26.83 -29.55
CA LEU A 370 0.09 -26.84 -28.11
C LEU A 370 -0.76 -28.05 -27.75
N ALA A 371 -0.24 -28.98 -26.94
CA ALA A 371 -0.91 -30.24 -26.65
C ALA A 371 -0.89 -30.58 -25.15
N ALA A 372 -2.04 -31.02 -24.65
CA ALA A 372 -2.18 -31.71 -23.39
C ALA A 372 -2.08 -33.22 -23.63
N VAL A 373 -1.16 -33.90 -22.93
CA VAL A 373 -0.91 -35.33 -23.11
C VAL A 373 -1.25 -36.08 -21.82
N ASN A 374 -2.33 -36.87 -21.86
CA ASN A 374 -2.83 -37.66 -20.73
C ASN A 374 -2.99 -36.84 -19.43
N LEU A 375 -3.53 -35.64 -19.57
CA LEU A 375 -3.64 -34.62 -18.53
C LEU A 375 -4.64 -35.01 -17.45
N THR A 376 -4.22 -34.92 -16.20
CA THR A 376 -5.10 -35.02 -15.03
C THR A 376 -4.89 -33.79 -14.16
N ILE A 377 -5.97 -33.11 -13.80
CA ILE A 377 -5.94 -31.95 -12.90
C ILE A 377 -6.76 -32.29 -11.67
N ALA A 378 -6.22 -31.94 -10.50
CA ALA A 378 -6.92 -32.06 -9.23
C ALA A 378 -7.23 -30.67 -8.65
N ASP A 379 -8.33 -30.56 -7.93
CA ASP A 379 -8.66 -29.38 -7.15
C ASP A 379 -7.83 -29.32 -5.85
N ASP A 380 -8.06 -28.30 -5.03
CA ASP A 380 -7.36 -28.12 -3.77
C ASP A 380 -7.63 -29.23 -2.74
N GLY A 381 -8.77 -29.93 -2.85
CA GLY A 381 -9.12 -31.09 -2.03
C GLY A 381 -8.52 -32.41 -2.53
N GLY A 382 -7.88 -32.41 -3.70
CA GLY A 382 -7.36 -33.60 -4.37
C GLY A 382 -8.41 -34.36 -5.20
N ALA A 383 -9.63 -33.82 -5.34
CA ALA A 383 -10.62 -34.36 -6.25
C ALA A 383 -10.22 -34.06 -7.70
N LYS A 384 -10.35 -35.06 -8.58
CA LYS A 384 -9.94 -34.90 -9.98
C LYS A 384 -11.01 -34.10 -10.72
N VAL A 385 -10.59 -32.97 -11.29
CA VAL A 385 -11.40 -32.06 -12.11
C VAL A 385 -11.34 -32.47 -13.58
N ILE A 386 -10.18 -32.96 -14.02
CA ILE A 386 -9.97 -33.56 -15.34
C ILE A 386 -9.24 -34.88 -15.16
N GLU A 387 -9.63 -35.90 -15.94
CA GLU A 387 -9.00 -37.23 -15.93
C GLU A 387 -8.56 -37.67 -17.33
N HIS A 388 -7.26 -37.94 -17.48
CA HIS A 388 -6.67 -38.60 -18.66
C HIS A 388 -6.99 -37.93 -20.02
N VAL A 389 -7.12 -36.61 -20.04
CA VAL A 389 -7.49 -35.87 -21.25
C VAL A 389 -6.28 -35.67 -22.15
N SER A 390 -6.42 -36.03 -23.42
CA SER A 390 -5.46 -35.68 -24.46
C SER A 390 -6.12 -34.72 -25.44
N PHE A 391 -5.48 -33.58 -25.66
CA PHE A 391 -5.98 -32.49 -26.49
C PHE A 391 -4.82 -31.87 -27.25
N GLN A 392 -5.03 -31.46 -28.50
CA GLN A 392 -4.02 -30.80 -29.31
C GLN A 392 -4.64 -29.60 -30.01
N LEU A 393 -3.95 -28.48 -30.05
CA LEU A 393 -4.30 -27.26 -30.77
C LEU A 393 -3.19 -26.96 -31.78
N ARG A 394 -3.53 -26.96 -33.07
CA ARG A 394 -2.57 -26.69 -34.15
C ARG A 394 -2.42 -25.17 -34.36
N PRO A 395 -1.25 -24.69 -34.83
CA PRO A 395 -1.11 -23.28 -35.23
C PRO A 395 -2.18 -22.88 -36.27
N GLY A 396 -2.81 -21.71 -36.08
CA GLY A 396 -3.90 -21.19 -36.93
C GLY A 396 -5.26 -21.89 -36.77
N GLU A 397 -5.36 -22.90 -35.90
CA GLU A 397 -6.61 -23.60 -35.63
C GLU A 397 -7.43 -22.87 -34.56
N THR A 398 -8.75 -22.87 -34.73
CA THR A 398 -9.71 -22.32 -33.77
C THR A 398 -10.57 -23.43 -33.18
N VAL A 399 -10.59 -23.55 -31.86
CA VAL A 399 -11.28 -24.61 -31.13
C VAL A 399 -12.23 -24.04 -30.08
N ALA A 400 -13.49 -24.43 -30.16
CA ALA A 400 -14.47 -24.20 -29.11
C ALA A 400 -14.47 -25.34 -28.09
N ILE A 401 -14.50 -24.99 -26.81
CA ILE A 401 -14.75 -25.94 -25.72
C ILE A 401 -16.16 -25.68 -25.19
N THR A 402 -16.99 -26.72 -25.17
CA THR A 402 -18.36 -26.68 -24.64
C THR A 402 -18.54 -27.70 -23.51
N GLY A 403 -19.51 -27.46 -22.64
CA GLY A 403 -19.83 -28.33 -21.50
C GLY A 403 -20.56 -27.54 -20.41
N GLY A 404 -21.18 -28.25 -19.47
CA GLY A 404 -21.75 -27.61 -18.27
C GLY A 404 -20.66 -27.05 -17.35
N THR A 405 -21.02 -26.09 -16.48
CA THR A 405 -20.13 -25.58 -15.42
C THR A 405 -19.52 -26.75 -14.65
N GLY A 406 -18.19 -26.79 -14.53
CA GLY A 406 -17.48 -27.90 -13.88
C GLY A 406 -17.30 -29.17 -14.73
N GLY A 407 -17.61 -29.13 -16.03
CA GLY A 407 -17.39 -30.24 -16.97
C GLY A 407 -15.93 -30.56 -17.25
N GLY A 408 -14.99 -29.66 -16.90
CA GLY A 408 -13.54 -29.83 -17.05
C GLY A 408 -12.90 -28.92 -18.11
N GLY A 409 -13.68 -28.30 -18.99
CA GLY A 409 -13.17 -27.42 -20.05
C GLY A 409 -12.43 -26.18 -19.52
N GLU A 410 -12.97 -25.54 -18.48
CA GLU A 410 -12.35 -24.40 -17.80
C GLU A 410 -10.97 -24.77 -17.23
N ALA A 411 -10.87 -25.95 -16.60
CA ALA A 411 -9.61 -26.43 -16.03
C ALA A 411 -8.58 -26.78 -17.11
N LEU A 412 -9.00 -27.27 -18.29
CA LEU A 412 -8.09 -27.45 -19.43
C LEU A 412 -7.55 -26.09 -19.89
N ALA A 413 -8.42 -25.08 -20.04
CA ALA A 413 -8.01 -23.74 -20.42
C ALA A 413 -7.05 -23.11 -19.40
N GLU A 414 -7.32 -23.25 -18.09
CA GLU A 414 -6.40 -22.82 -17.03
C GLU A 414 -5.02 -23.49 -17.17
N ALA A 415 -4.99 -24.78 -17.51
CA ALA A 415 -3.74 -25.50 -17.64
C ALA A 415 -2.95 -25.11 -18.89
N LEU A 416 -3.62 -24.95 -20.04
CA LEU A 416 -3.01 -24.41 -21.25
C LEU A 416 -2.44 -22.99 -21.02
N GLY A 417 -3.10 -22.19 -20.17
CA GLY A 417 -2.64 -20.87 -19.73
C GLY A 417 -1.60 -20.88 -18.60
N ARG A 418 -1.11 -22.05 -18.17
CA ARG A 418 -0.15 -22.26 -17.07
C ARG A 418 -0.65 -21.80 -15.68
N LEU A 419 -1.97 -21.59 -15.53
CA LEU A 419 -2.62 -21.20 -14.27
C LEU A 419 -3.00 -22.42 -13.41
N ALA A 420 -3.11 -23.60 -14.01
CA ALA A 420 -3.28 -24.87 -13.33
C ALA A 420 -2.18 -25.84 -13.74
N TRP A 421 -1.55 -26.49 -12.76
CA TRP A 421 -0.50 -27.48 -13.03
C TRP A 421 -1.08 -28.90 -12.99
N PRO A 422 -0.65 -29.79 -13.90
CA PRO A 422 -1.13 -31.17 -13.90
C PRO A 422 -0.70 -31.94 -12.65
N ALA A 423 -1.61 -32.77 -12.14
CA ALA A 423 -1.28 -33.81 -11.17
C ALA A 423 -0.58 -35.01 -11.85
N SER A 424 -0.95 -35.30 -13.10
CA SER A 424 -0.26 -36.25 -13.98
C SER A 424 -0.46 -35.87 -15.45
N GLY A 425 0.40 -36.39 -16.33
CA GLY A 425 0.49 -35.93 -17.71
C GLY A 425 1.34 -34.66 -17.83
N ARG A 426 1.31 -34.04 -19.02
CA ARG A 426 2.08 -32.81 -19.30
C ARG A 426 1.41 -31.96 -20.38
N ILE A 427 1.83 -30.71 -20.46
CA ILE A 427 1.43 -29.80 -21.53
C ILE A 427 2.68 -29.40 -22.29
N VAL A 428 2.66 -29.61 -23.61
CA VAL A 428 3.83 -29.42 -24.47
C VAL A 428 3.51 -28.46 -25.60
N VAL A 429 4.53 -27.72 -26.05
CA VAL A 429 4.51 -27.01 -27.33
C VAL A 429 5.58 -27.64 -28.21
N GLY A 430 5.15 -28.35 -29.26
CA GLY A 430 6.05 -29.27 -29.96
C GLY A 430 6.49 -30.40 -29.01
N ASP A 431 7.79 -30.47 -28.71
CA ASP A 431 8.38 -31.50 -27.83
C ASP A 431 8.75 -30.97 -26.43
N GLU A 432 8.61 -29.66 -26.18
CA GLU A 432 9.04 -29.01 -24.94
C GLU A 432 7.87 -28.81 -23.97
N ASP A 433 8.08 -29.08 -22.68
CA ASP A 433 7.08 -28.83 -21.63
C ASP A 433 6.96 -27.33 -21.32
N ILE A 434 5.75 -26.79 -21.35
CA ILE A 434 5.50 -25.35 -21.11
C ILE A 434 5.88 -24.90 -19.70
N HIS A 435 5.97 -25.81 -18.73
CA HIS A 435 6.36 -25.49 -17.35
C HIS A 435 7.88 -25.36 -17.19
N GLU A 436 8.66 -25.97 -18.08
CA GLU A 436 10.13 -25.88 -18.09
C GLU A 436 10.62 -24.67 -18.91
N LEU A 437 9.77 -24.15 -19.79
CA LEU A 437 10.10 -23.00 -20.64
C LEU A 437 10.11 -21.66 -19.86
N PRO A 438 11.02 -20.73 -20.23
CA PRO A 438 11.07 -19.40 -19.63
C PRO A 438 9.73 -18.65 -19.74
N GLU A 439 9.35 -17.94 -18.67
CA GLU A 439 8.15 -17.09 -18.65
C GLU A 439 8.22 -15.98 -19.69
N ALA A 440 9.42 -15.49 -20.01
CA ALA A 440 9.64 -14.52 -21.08
C ALA A 440 9.20 -15.04 -22.47
N VAL A 441 9.11 -16.36 -22.66
CA VAL A 441 8.59 -16.97 -23.89
C VAL A 441 7.10 -17.26 -23.73
N ILE A 442 6.73 -18.15 -22.80
CA ILE A 442 5.34 -18.62 -22.66
C ILE A 442 4.39 -17.48 -22.25
N GLY A 443 4.77 -16.67 -21.26
CA GLY A 443 3.95 -15.56 -20.77
C GLY A 443 3.74 -14.45 -21.79
N ARG A 444 4.56 -14.38 -22.84
CA ARG A 444 4.44 -13.40 -23.95
C ARG A 444 3.77 -13.98 -25.20
N ARG A 445 3.95 -15.29 -25.47
CA ARG A 445 3.41 -15.98 -26.64
C ARG A 445 2.06 -16.65 -26.43
N ILE A 446 1.61 -16.80 -25.18
CA ILE A 446 0.27 -17.30 -24.85
C ILE A 446 -0.52 -16.21 -24.13
N SER A 447 -1.66 -15.81 -24.70
CA SER A 447 -2.63 -14.89 -24.11
C SER A 447 -3.77 -15.63 -23.44
N TYR A 448 -4.12 -15.18 -22.24
CA TYR A 448 -5.19 -15.76 -21.44
C TYR A 448 -6.16 -14.68 -20.97
N ALA A 449 -7.46 -14.91 -21.12
CA ALA A 449 -8.51 -14.10 -20.48
C ALA A 449 -9.61 -15.01 -19.93
N SER A 450 -10.13 -14.69 -18.74
CA SER A 450 -11.19 -15.42 -18.07
C SER A 450 -12.22 -14.52 -17.41
N SER A 451 -13.33 -15.13 -16.96
CA SER A 451 -14.40 -14.49 -16.20
C SER A 451 -13.95 -13.94 -14.84
N GLU A 452 -12.99 -14.61 -14.19
CA GLU A 452 -12.41 -14.23 -12.90
C GLU A 452 -10.95 -13.76 -13.06
N VAL A 453 -10.74 -12.43 -13.17
CA VAL A 453 -9.39 -11.86 -13.18
C VAL A 453 -9.26 -10.66 -12.26
N TYR A 454 -8.11 -10.61 -11.60
CA TYR A 454 -7.73 -9.53 -10.72
C TYR A 454 -7.41 -8.25 -11.51
N THR A 455 -7.97 -7.13 -11.07
CA THR A 455 -7.62 -5.79 -11.56
C THR A 455 -6.77 -5.12 -10.49
N PHE A 456 -5.54 -4.75 -10.84
CA PHE A 456 -4.63 -4.10 -9.91
C PHE A 456 -5.09 -2.67 -9.61
N GLN A 457 -4.76 -2.18 -8.42
CA GLN A 457 -4.96 -0.77 -8.11
C GLN A 457 -4.06 0.08 -9.03
N GLY A 458 -4.64 1.10 -9.66
CA GLY A 458 -3.97 1.94 -10.65
C GLY A 458 -4.97 2.44 -11.70
N SER A 459 -4.44 3.00 -12.77
CA SER A 459 -5.27 3.46 -13.89
C SER A 459 -5.85 2.28 -14.69
N LEU A 460 -6.90 2.55 -15.47
CA LEU A 460 -7.45 1.59 -16.43
C LEU A 460 -6.42 1.25 -17.50
N GLY A 461 -5.66 2.24 -17.97
CA GLY A 461 -4.56 2.10 -18.93
C GLY A 461 -3.43 1.21 -18.41
N ASP A 462 -3.00 1.40 -17.15
CA ASP A 462 -2.00 0.53 -16.51
C ASP A 462 -2.45 -0.93 -16.46
N ASN A 463 -3.73 -1.15 -16.18
CA ASN A 463 -4.32 -2.47 -16.17
C ASN A 463 -4.43 -3.06 -17.58
N LEU A 464 -4.78 -2.26 -18.59
CA LEU A 464 -4.84 -2.71 -19.99
C LEU A 464 -3.46 -3.13 -20.50
N LEU A 465 -2.43 -2.31 -20.22
CA LEU A 465 -1.06 -2.51 -20.70
C LEU A 465 -0.19 -3.37 -19.75
N TYR A 466 -0.75 -3.85 -18.64
CA TYR A 466 -0.03 -4.66 -17.65
C TYR A 466 0.72 -5.83 -18.29
N GLY A 467 0.07 -6.50 -19.25
CA GLY A 467 0.62 -7.64 -19.95
C GLY A 467 1.77 -7.33 -20.92
N LEU A 468 2.18 -6.06 -21.06
CA LEU A 468 3.34 -5.61 -21.85
C LEU A 468 4.54 -5.21 -20.97
N LYS A 469 4.38 -5.14 -19.63
CA LYS A 469 5.38 -4.65 -18.67
C LYS A 469 6.38 -5.73 -18.26
N HIS A 470 7.25 -6.17 -19.18
CA HIS A 470 8.10 -7.35 -18.96
C HIS A 470 9.53 -7.06 -18.51
N ALA A 471 10.13 -5.95 -18.97
CA ALA A 471 11.51 -5.58 -18.67
C ALA A 471 11.68 -4.06 -18.88
N PRO A 472 12.66 -3.41 -18.22
CA PRO A 472 13.00 -2.02 -18.53
C PRO A 472 13.70 -1.97 -19.90
N LEU A 473 13.04 -1.38 -20.89
CA LEU A 473 13.52 -1.29 -22.27
C LEU A 473 14.38 -0.05 -22.51
N THR A 474 14.03 1.07 -21.88
CA THR A 474 14.76 2.34 -21.97
C THR A 474 15.06 2.86 -20.58
N GLU A 475 16.35 3.03 -20.27
CA GLU A 475 16.80 3.57 -18.99
C GLU A 475 16.50 5.08 -18.88
N VAL A 476 16.13 5.52 -17.68
CA VAL A 476 16.00 6.94 -17.36
C VAL A 476 17.37 7.53 -17.03
N VAL A 477 17.70 8.64 -17.69
CA VAL A 477 18.87 9.45 -17.34
C VAL A 477 18.49 10.41 -16.23
N TYR A 478 19.15 10.28 -15.07
CA TYR A 478 19.00 11.22 -13.96
C TYR A 478 20.15 12.22 -13.93
N GLU A 479 19.85 13.46 -13.59
CA GLU A 479 20.83 14.54 -13.44
C GLU A 479 20.85 15.12 -12.01
N GLY A 480 21.96 15.76 -11.64
CA GLY A 480 22.13 16.44 -10.34
C GLY A 480 21.92 15.53 -9.13
N ASP A 481 21.14 16.02 -8.16
CA ASP A 481 20.86 15.32 -6.90
C ASP A 481 20.11 14.00 -7.11
N LYS A 482 19.24 13.93 -8.13
CA LYS A 482 18.52 12.68 -8.47
C LYS A 482 19.48 11.58 -8.90
N ALA A 483 20.56 11.92 -9.61
CA ALA A 483 21.59 10.96 -10.01
C ALA A 483 22.38 10.44 -8.80
N ALA A 484 22.71 11.31 -7.83
CA ALA A 484 23.37 10.91 -6.60
C ALA A 484 22.49 9.97 -5.76
N HIS A 485 21.20 10.29 -5.65
CA HIS A 485 20.22 9.44 -4.99
C HIS A 485 20.11 8.06 -5.66
N ARG A 486 19.98 8.03 -6.99
CA ARG A 486 19.89 6.77 -7.75
C ARG A 486 21.13 5.88 -7.58
N ARG A 487 22.33 6.47 -7.59
CA ARG A 487 23.58 5.73 -7.31
C ARG A 487 23.59 5.11 -5.92
N TRP A 488 23.10 5.85 -4.92
CA TRP A 488 22.98 5.34 -3.55
C TRP A 488 21.98 4.18 -3.46
N GLU A 489 20.80 4.31 -4.10
CA GLU A 489 19.80 3.24 -4.15
C GLU A 489 20.35 1.96 -4.78
N LEU A 490 21.06 2.08 -5.91
CA LEU A 490 21.68 0.97 -6.62
C LEU A 490 22.73 0.24 -5.76
N LEU A 491 23.56 1.00 -5.03
CA LEU A 491 24.54 0.44 -4.12
C LEU A 491 23.86 -0.31 -2.96
N GLU A 492 22.85 0.29 -2.32
CA GLU A 492 22.11 -0.38 -1.24
C GLU A 492 21.31 -1.58 -1.71
N ALA A 493 20.73 -1.54 -2.92
CA ALA A 493 20.06 -2.68 -3.53
C ALA A 493 21.03 -3.87 -3.71
N LYS A 494 22.21 -3.62 -4.30
CA LYS A 494 23.24 -4.65 -4.49
C LYS A 494 23.74 -5.22 -3.16
N LEU A 495 23.97 -4.38 -2.16
CA LEU A 495 24.41 -4.82 -0.83
C LEU A 495 23.31 -5.64 -0.12
N ALA A 496 22.05 -5.30 -0.31
CA ALA A 496 20.90 -6.07 0.17
C ALA A 496 20.60 -7.32 -0.68
N GLY A 497 21.18 -7.47 -1.88
CA GLY A 497 20.88 -8.59 -2.79
C GLY A 497 19.55 -8.45 -3.52
N ASN A 498 19.05 -7.23 -3.65
CA ASN A 498 17.85 -6.89 -4.40
C ASN A 498 18.21 -6.57 -5.87
N PRO A 499 17.24 -6.64 -6.81
CA PRO A 499 17.45 -6.25 -8.20
C PRO A 499 17.80 -4.76 -8.31
N SER A 500 18.55 -4.43 -9.35
CA SER A 500 18.96 -3.06 -9.69
C SER A 500 18.08 -2.40 -10.76
N LEU A 501 16.92 -3.00 -11.05
CA LEU A 501 15.97 -2.48 -12.06
C LEU A 501 15.40 -1.13 -11.61
N ASP A 502 14.99 -0.31 -12.58
CA ASP A 502 14.41 1.01 -12.35
C ASP A 502 12.93 1.02 -12.74
N LEU A 503 12.05 1.32 -11.79
CA LEU A 503 10.61 1.39 -12.05
C LEU A 503 10.22 2.59 -12.92
N ASN A 504 11.06 3.63 -12.99
CA ASN A 504 10.78 4.80 -13.82
C ASN A 504 11.22 4.60 -15.29
N SER A 505 11.93 3.51 -15.59
CA SER A 505 12.25 3.15 -16.98
C SER A 505 10.99 2.91 -17.81
N ASP A 506 11.11 2.93 -19.13
CA ASP A 506 10.01 2.49 -19.97
C ASP A 506 9.90 0.96 -19.90
N TRP A 507 8.77 0.47 -19.39
CA TRP A 507 8.48 -0.96 -19.26
C TRP A 507 7.60 -1.48 -20.39
N ILE A 508 7.03 -0.62 -21.23
CA ILE A 508 6.03 -1.03 -22.23
C ILE A 508 6.72 -1.63 -23.44
N ASP A 509 6.55 -2.94 -23.65
CA ASP A 509 6.96 -3.62 -24.88
C ASP A 509 6.03 -3.27 -26.05
N TYR A 510 6.34 -2.16 -26.74
CA TYR A 510 5.59 -1.71 -27.92
C TYR A 510 5.58 -2.76 -29.02
N GLY A 511 6.69 -3.48 -29.22
CA GLY A 511 6.81 -4.53 -30.24
C GLY A 511 5.83 -5.68 -29.97
N ALA A 512 5.63 -6.06 -28.71
CA ALA A 512 4.64 -7.05 -28.31
C ALA A 512 3.18 -6.61 -28.55
N ALA A 513 2.91 -5.31 -28.76
CA ALA A 513 1.61 -4.79 -29.22
C ALA A 513 1.56 -4.48 -30.73
N GLY A 514 2.67 -4.67 -31.44
CA GLY A 514 2.79 -4.34 -32.86
C GLY A 514 2.87 -2.84 -33.12
N ALA A 515 3.35 -2.09 -32.13
CA ALA A 515 3.59 -0.66 -32.20
C ALA A 515 5.10 -0.38 -32.25
N THR A 516 5.49 0.74 -32.86
CA THR A 516 6.90 1.18 -32.88
C THR A 516 7.27 2.10 -31.71
N GLY A 517 6.28 2.58 -30.96
CA GLY A 517 6.46 3.51 -29.85
C GLY A 517 5.13 4.00 -29.28
N PRO A 518 5.15 4.98 -28.35
CA PRO A 518 3.96 5.41 -27.61
C PRO A 518 2.90 6.08 -28.50
N GLU A 519 3.30 6.77 -29.58
CA GLU A 519 2.34 7.42 -30.49
C GLU A 519 1.48 6.41 -31.26
N ASP A 520 2.07 5.32 -31.75
CA ASP A 520 1.36 4.26 -32.48
C ASP A 520 0.58 3.32 -31.55
N LEU A 521 1.05 3.15 -30.32
CA LEU A 521 0.40 2.31 -29.31
C LEU A 521 -1.04 2.75 -29.04
N PHE A 522 -1.31 4.06 -29.04
CA PHE A 522 -2.66 4.58 -28.80
C PHE A 522 -3.66 4.10 -29.85
N GLY A 523 -3.26 4.05 -31.13
CA GLY A 523 -4.09 3.51 -32.20
C GLY A 523 -4.44 2.04 -31.98
N LYS A 524 -3.48 1.24 -31.48
CA LYS A 524 -3.71 -0.18 -31.11
C LYS A 524 -4.64 -0.32 -29.91
N ILE A 525 -4.46 0.52 -28.88
CA ILE A 525 -5.35 0.56 -27.71
C ILE A 525 -6.78 0.80 -28.15
N ARG A 526 -7.02 1.84 -28.96
CA ARG A 526 -8.36 2.18 -29.45
C ARG A 526 -8.99 1.01 -30.20
N ALA A 527 -8.27 0.42 -31.16
CA ALA A 527 -8.77 -0.70 -31.95
C ALA A 527 -9.22 -1.89 -31.06
N VAL A 528 -8.43 -2.22 -30.03
CA VAL A 528 -8.77 -3.29 -29.09
C VAL A 528 -9.98 -2.93 -28.21
N LEU A 529 -10.06 -1.69 -27.74
CA LEU A 529 -11.20 -1.22 -26.94
C LEU A 529 -12.51 -1.24 -27.75
N ASP A 530 -12.43 -0.93 -29.05
CA ASP A 530 -13.57 -0.99 -29.97
C ASP A 530 -14.03 -2.44 -30.17
N VAL A 531 -13.09 -3.39 -30.31
CA VAL A 531 -13.40 -4.84 -30.41
C VAL A 531 -14.20 -5.33 -29.21
N VAL A 532 -13.81 -4.93 -27.99
CA VAL A 532 -14.50 -5.33 -26.76
C VAL A 532 -15.65 -4.38 -26.36
N HIS A 533 -15.97 -3.38 -27.18
CA HIS A 533 -17.02 -2.38 -26.92
C HIS A 533 -16.82 -1.57 -25.62
N LEU A 534 -15.57 -1.33 -25.20
CA LEU A 534 -15.25 -0.61 -23.97
C LEU A 534 -14.96 0.88 -24.19
N THR A 535 -14.76 1.31 -25.44
CA THR A 535 -14.42 2.71 -25.79
C THR A 535 -15.47 3.72 -25.32
N ASN A 536 -16.76 3.37 -25.44
CA ASN A 536 -17.86 4.23 -25.00
C ASN A 536 -17.91 4.35 -23.46
N ASP A 537 -17.64 3.27 -22.73
CA ASP A 537 -17.55 3.29 -21.27
C ASP A 537 -16.41 4.20 -20.82
N ILE A 538 -15.23 4.04 -21.42
CA ILE A 538 -14.05 4.85 -21.08
C ILE A 538 -14.27 6.31 -21.43
N SER A 539 -14.88 6.61 -22.57
CA SER A 539 -15.26 7.97 -22.94
C SER A 539 -16.25 8.58 -21.96
N ALA A 540 -17.24 7.80 -21.50
CA ALA A 540 -18.18 8.25 -20.49
C ALA A 540 -17.51 8.51 -19.12
N LEU A 541 -16.51 7.71 -18.74
CA LEU A 541 -15.69 7.93 -17.56
C LEU A 541 -14.84 9.21 -17.71
N ALA A 542 -14.19 9.39 -18.86
CA ALA A 542 -13.37 10.57 -19.17
C ALA A 542 -14.18 11.85 -19.07
N VAL A 543 -15.35 11.87 -19.71
CA VAL A 543 -16.21 13.06 -19.78
C VAL A 543 -16.77 13.47 -18.40
N ARG A 544 -16.84 12.52 -17.45
CA ARG A 544 -17.21 12.77 -16.05
C ARG A 544 -16.02 13.12 -15.14
N SER A 545 -14.79 12.95 -15.63
CA SER A 545 -13.58 13.25 -14.87
C SER A 545 -13.26 14.74 -14.88
N THR A 546 -12.45 15.17 -13.91
CA THR A 546 -11.84 16.50 -13.87
C THR A 546 -10.41 16.40 -14.40
N ILE A 547 -9.90 17.49 -14.98
CA ILE A 547 -8.52 17.57 -15.48
C ILE A 547 -7.76 18.65 -14.72
N ASN A 548 -6.45 18.45 -14.55
CA ASN A 548 -5.58 19.50 -14.08
C ASN A 548 -5.31 20.49 -15.23
N SER A 549 -5.97 21.65 -15.19
CA SER A 549 -5.85 22.67 -16.22
C SER A 549 -4.46 23.32 -16.31
N VAL A 550 -3.63 23.19 -15.27
CA VAL A 550 -2.24 23.69 -15.28
C VAL A 550 -1.33 22.75 -16.08
N GLU A 551 -1.52 21.44 -15.94
CA GLU A 551 -0.73 20.43 -16.68
C GLU A 551 -1.20 20.29 -18.13
N HIS A 552 -2.49 20.50 -18.39
CA HIS A 552 -3.12 20.30 -19.70
C HIS A 552 -3.77 21.58 -20.27
N GLU A 553 -3.05 22.71 -20.20
CA GLU A 553 -3.57 24.03 -20.63
C GLU A 553 -4.11 24.04 -22.06
N ALA A 554 -3.39 23.41 -23.00
CA ALA A 554 -3.82 23.34 -24.41
C ALA A 554 -5.18 22.64 -24.57
N PHE A 555 -5.37 21.51 -23.90
CA PHE A 555 -6.63 20.78 -23.96
C PHE A 555 -7.76 21.54 -23.24
N ALA A 556 -7.45 22.21 -22.13
CA ALA A 556 -8.41 23.06 -21.44
C ALA A 556 -8.93 24.18 -22.35
N ASN A 557 -8.06 24.81 -23.15
CA ASN A 557 -8.45 25.83 -24.13
C ASN A 557 -9.29 25.23 -25.28
N GLU A 558 -8.93 24.05 -25.80
CA GLU A 558 -9.71 23.33 -26.83
C GLU A 558 -11.13 23.01 -26.34
N ILE A 559 -11.30 22.64 -25.06
CA ILE A 559 -12.62 22.42 -24.46
C ILE A 559 -13.42 23.73 -24.38
N VAL A 560 -12.78 24.86 -24.06
CA VAL A 560 -13.44 26.16 -24.06
C VAL A 560 -13.91 26.55 -25.47
N GLU A 561 -13.10 26.30 -26.50
CA GLU A 561 -13.50 26.51 -27.90
C GLU A 561 -14.67 25.61 -28.33
N MET A 562 -14.63 24.34 -27.88
CA MET A 562 -15.68 23.35 -28.15
C MET A 562 -17.04 23.78 -27.59
N ARG A 563 -17.11 24.50 -26.46
CA ARG A 563 -18.38 25.07 -25.94
C ARG A 563 -19.11 25.89 -27.00
N GLY A 564 -18.36 26.75 -27.70
CA GLY A 564 -18.90 27.57 -28.78
C GLY A 564 -19.37 26.74 -29.97
N ALA A 565 -18.66 25.64 -30.29
CA ALA A 565 -19.07 24.70 -31.32
C ALA A 565 -20.36 23.95 -30.96
N LEU A 566 -20.51 23.52 -29.70
CA LEU A 566 -21.73 22.89 -29.19
C LEU A 566 -22.92 23.84 -29.31
N ARG A 567 -22.79 25.09 -28.87
CA ARG A 567 -23.88 26.09 -28.98
C ARG A 567 -24.34 26.26 -30.43
N ARG A 568 -23.40 26.47 -31.38
CA ARG A 568 -23.73 26.59 -32.81
C ARG A 568 -24.40 25.34 -33.37
N ARG A 569 -23.97 24.15 -32.93
CA ARG A 569 -24.56 22.88 -33.35
C ARG A 569 -26.00 22.73 -32.87
N LEU A 570 -26.27 23.03 -31.60
CA LEU A 570 -27.62 22.98 -31.04
C LEU A 570 -28.56 24.00 -31.71
N GLU A 571 -28.08 25.20 -32.01
CA GLU A 571 -28.84 26.20 -32.76
C GLU A 571 -29.19 25.72 -34.19
N ALA A 572 -28.21 25.17 -34.91
CA ALA A 572 -28.42 24.67 -36.27
C ALA A 572 -29.42 23.50 -36.34
N GLU A 573 -29.43 22.62 -35.34
CA GLU A 573 -30.35 21.48 -35.26
C GLU A 573 -31.70 21.80 -34.60
N LYS A 574 -31.94 23.06 -34.21
CA LYS A 574 -33.14 23.48 -33.46
C LYS A 574 -33.31 22.71 -32.14
N LEU A 575 -32.19 22.43 -31.49
CA LEU A 575 -32.07 21.74 -30.21
C LEU A 575 -31.58 22.68 -29.09
N SER A 576 -31.70 23.99 -29.27
CA SER A 576 -31.26 25.00 -28.29
C SER A 576 -31.90 24.82 -26.91
N ASP A 577 -33.10 24.26 -26.83
CA ASP A 577 -33.80 24.01 -25.56
C ASP A 577 -33.23 22.81 -24.77
N LEU A 578 -32.31 22.03 -25.34
CA LEU A 578 -31.67 20.91 -24.65
C LEU A 578 -30.72 21.38 -23.53
N VAL A 579 -30.11 22.55 -23.67
CA VAL A 579 -29.15 23.09 -22.69
C VAL A 579 -29.49 24.54 -22.39
N VAL A 580 -29.77 24.83 -21.13
CA VAL A 580 -29.83 26.20 -20.62
C VAL A 580 -28.41 26.60 -20.24
N PHE A 581 -27.81 27.44 -21.08
CA PHE A 581 -26.43 27.90 -20.90
C PHE A 581 -26.28 28.91 -19.76
N PHE A 582 -25.10 28.93 -19.12
CA PHE A 582 -24.77 29.98 -18.17
C PHE A 582 -24.44 31.29 -18.90
N GLU A 583 -25.20 32.33 -18.59
CA GLU A 583 -24.99 33.69 -19.09
C GLU A 583 -24.76 34.64 -17.91
N PRO A 584 -23.70 35.48 -17.91
CA PRO A 584 -23.38 36.35 -16.77
C PRO A 584 -24.55 37.26 -16.35
N GLY A 585 -25.34 37.73 -17.31
CA GLY A 585 -26.47 38.64 -17.10
C GLY A 585 -27.84 37.97 -16.98
N SER A 586 -27.93 36.64 -16.94
CA SER A 586 -29.23 35.94 -16.91
C SER A 586 -29.28 34.84 -15.87
N TYR A 587 -30.49 34.58 -15.36
CA TYR A 587 -30.75 33.47 -14.45
C TYR A 587 -30.86 32.16 -15.24
N ASN A 588 -30.14 31.12 -14.83
CA ASN A 588 -30.25 29.79 -15.39
C ASN A 588 -31.29 29.00 -14.59
N ILE A 589 -32.47 28.79 -15.18
CA ILE A 589 -33.61 28.13 -14.53
C ILE A 589 -33.38 26.64 -14.18
N GLU A 590 -32.39 26.00 -14.81
CA GLU A 590 -32.04 24.59 -14.58
C GLU A 590 -30.88 24.42 -13.58
N ALA A 591 -30.28 25.52 -13.14
CA ALA A 591 -29.24 25.54 -12.11
C ALA A 591 -29.82 25.89 -10.74
N THR A 592 -29.11 25.55 -9.66
CA THR A 592 -29.60 25.90 -8.31
C THR A 592 -29.60 27.40 -8.09
N VAL A 593 -30.41 27.88 -7.14
CA VAL A 593 -30.33 29.29 -6.68
C VAL A 593 -28.91 29.64 -6.23
N GLY A 594 -28.21 28.70 -5.57
CA GLY A 594 -26.83 28.89 -5.14
C GLY A 594 -25.85 29.06 -6.30
N GLU A 595 -25.92 28.19 -7.31
CA GLU A 595 -25.11 28.33 -8.53
C GLU A 595 -25.40 29.65 -9.25
N ASN A 596 -26.67 30.07 -9.29
CA ASN A 596 -27.06 31.34 -9.86
C ASN A 596 -26.55 32.53 -9.04
N LEU A 597 -26.61 32.49 -7.71
CA LEU A 597 -26.18 33.60 -6.86
C LEU A 597 -24.66 33.79 -6.90
N LEU A 598 -23.90 32.69 -6.88
CA LEU A 598 -22.44 32.72 -6.87
C LEU A 598 -21.82 32.84 -8.26
N PHE A 599 -22.61 32.48 -9.29
CA PHE A 599 -22.15 32.30 -10.66
C PHE A 599 -20.82 31.53 -10.70
N GLY A 600 -20.84 30.36 -10.07
CA GLY A 600 -19.65 29.58 -9.78
C GLY A 600 -20.00 28.26 -9.09
N THR A 601 -19.01 27.40 -8.97
CA THR A 601 -19.13 26.12 -8.26
C THR A 601 -18.29 26.14 -6.99
N VAL A 602 -18.71 25.33 -6.03
CA VAL A 602 -18.05 25.19 -4.74
C VAL A 602 -17.00 24.07 -4.84
N THR A 603 -15.74 24.41 -4.61
CA THR A 603 -14.61 23.47 -4.69
C THR A 603 -14.45 22.64 -3.41
N ASP A 604 -14.80 23.21 -2.26
CA ASP A 604 -14.78 22.57 -0.94
C ASP A 604 -16.13 22.72 -0.25
N ARG A 605 -16.98 21.71 -0.40
CA ARG A 605 -18.34 21.71 0.17
C ARG A 605 -18.35 21.84 1.69
N ARG A 606 -17.39 21.26 2.40
CA ARG A 606 -17.37 21.29 3.87
C ARG A 606 -17.01 22.69 4.39
N ARG A 607 -15.98 23.31 3.80
CA ARG A 607 -15.62 24.70 4.13
C ARG A 607 -16.71 25.67 3.72
N TRP A 608 -17.37 25.41 2.58
CA TRP A 608 -18.54 26.16 2.14
C TRP A 608 -19.71 26.07 3.12
N GLU A 609 -20.09 24.87 3.57
CA GLU A 609 -21.18 24.69 4.53
C GLU A 609 -20.86 25.38 5.87
N THR A 610 -19.62 25.27 6.35
CA THR A 610 -19.17 25.99 7.56
C THR A 610 -19.19 27.51 7.37
N ALA A 611 -18.82 28.00 6.19
CA ALA A 611 -18.82 29.42 5.88
C ALA A 611 -20.24 29.98 5.78
N LEU A 612 -21.18 29.24 5.18
CA LEU A 612 -22.60 29.61 5.16
C LEU A 612 -23.20 29.69 6.58
N GLU A 613 -22.79 28.81 7.49
CA GLU A 613 -23.32 28.74 8.85
C GLU A 613 -22.85 29.87 9.76
N GLY A 614 -21.63 30.38 9.57
CA GLY A 614 -21.02 31.30 10.54
C GLY A 614 -20.26 32.50 9.98
N HIS A 615 -20.05 32.60 8.67
CA HIS A 615 -19.22 33.68 8.11
C HIS A 615 -20.04 34.97 7.90
N PRO A 616 -19.67 36.11 8.54
CA PRO A 616 -20.47 37.35 8.50
C PRO A 616 -20.74 37.90 7.08
N PHE A 617 -19.81 37.64 6.14
CA PHE A 617 -19.92 38.06 4.74
C PHE A 617 -21.26 37.74 4.09
N PHE A 618 -21.71 36.47 4.12
CA PHE A 618 -22.93 36.05 3.42
C PHE A 618 -24.15 36.81 3.94
N LYS A 619 -24.28 36.93 5.26
CA LYS A 619 -25.34 37.69 5.90
C LYS A 619 -25.29 39.17 5.51
N THR A 620 -24.11 39.80 5.61
CA THR A 620 -23.95 41.22 5.28
C THR A 620 -24.30 41.51 3.83
N VAL A 621 -23.87 40.65 2.90
CA VAL A 621 -24.20 40.79 1.48
C VAL A 621 -25.70 40.56 1.27
N LEU A 622 -26.28 39.43 1.71
CA LEU A 622 -27.71 39.15 1.54
C LEU A 622 -28.61 40.26 2.10
N LYS A 623 -28.25 40.85 3.25
CA LYS A 623 -29.00 41.99 3.81
C LYS A 623 -28.87 43.25 2.96
N ARG A 624 -27.68 43.51 2.41
CA ARG A 624 -27.41 44.69 1.56
C ARG A 624 -28.17 44.64 0.25
N VAL A 625 -28.21 43.48 -0.40
CA VAL A 625 -28.98 43.26 -1.65
C VAL A 625 -30.46 42.97 -1.41
N GLY A 626 -30.92 42.97 -0.16
CA GLY A 626 -32.34 42.77 0.18
C GLY A 626 -32.85 41.33 -0.03
N LEU A 627 -31.95 40.36 -0.20
CA LEU A 627 -32.30 38.94 -0.40
C LEU A 627 -32.47 38.17 0.92
N HIS A 628 -32.02 38.72 2.05
CA HIS A 628 -32.02 38.00 3.33
C HIS A 628 -33.44 37.63 3.81
N GLU A 629 -34.37 38.58 3.76
CA GLU A 629 -35.77 38.36 4.15
C GLU A 629 -36.48 37.46 3.13
N THR A 630 -36.32 37.75 1.84
CA THR A 630 -36.91 36.95 0.76
C THR A 630 -36.44 35.50 0.76
N PHE A 631 -35.15 35.23 1.01
CA PHE A 631 -34.64 33.86 1.13
C PHE A 631 -35.09 33.17 2.42
N TYR A 632 -35.37 33.93 3.49
CA TYR A 632 -35.92 33.35 4.70
C TYR A 632 -37.37 32.89 4.47
N GLU A 633 -38.21 33.74 3.87
CA GLU A 633 -39.59 33.41 3.51
C GLU A 633 -39.65 32.24 2.51
N MET A 634 -38.85 32.30 1.44
CA MET A 634 -38.73 31.22 0.47
C MET A 634 -38.25 29.91 1.13
N GLY A 635 -37.29 30.00 2.06
CA GLY A 635 -36.78 28.84 2.79
C GLY A 635 -37.83 28.20 3.70
N LEU A 636 -38.67 29.00 4.36
CA LEU A 636 -39.80 28.51 5.16
C LEU A 636 -40.78 27.75 4.28
N GLU A 637 -41.15 28.32 3.14
CA GLU A 637 -42.09 27.69 2.21
C GLU A 637 -41.52 26.40 1.59
N ILE A 638 -40.22 26.36 1.29
CA ILE A 638 -39.54 25.11 0.88
C ILE A 638 -39.63 24.06 2.00
N ALA A 639 -39.30 24.43 3.23
CA ALA A 639 -39.33 23.51 4.36
C ALA A 639 -40.75 22.99 4.62
N GLU A 640 -41.77 23.86 4.59
CA GLU A 640 -43.17 23.49 4.78
C GLU A 640 -43.63 22.49 3.71
N ASN A 641 -43.41 22.80 2.43
CA ASN A 641 -43.78 21.92 1.33
C ASN A 641 -43.06 20.56 1.40
N VAL A 642 -41.76 20.54 1.74
CA VAL A 642 -40.99 19.30 1.83
C VAL A 642 -41.42 18.46 3.03
N VAL A 643 -41.58 19.07 4.21
CA VAL A 643 -42.06 18.35 5.40
C VAL A 643 -43.47 17.81 5.16
N GLU A 644 -44.37 18.58 4.54
CA GLU A 644 -45.72 18.12 4.22
C GLU A 644 -45.73 16.95 3.23
N LEU A 645 -44.94 17.02 2.14
CA LEU A 645 -44.91 15.99 1.11
C LEU A 645 -44.22 14.69 1.55
N PHE A 646 -43.29 14.76 2.49
CA PHE A 646 -42.41 13.63 2.86
C PHE A 646 -42.61 13.09 4.28
N ARG A 647 -43.45 13.71 5.12
CA ARG A 647 -43.69 13.30 6.52
C ARG A 647 -43.98 11.80 6.68
N ASP A 648 -44.79 11.24 5.78
CA ASP A 648 -45.29 9.86 5.88
C ASP A 648 -44.52 8.87 5.00
N LEU A 649 -43.42 9.29 4.37
CA LEU A 649 -42.61 8.42 3.50
C LEU A 649 -41.50 7.70 4.27
N PRO A 650 -41.24 6.41 3.98
CA PRO A 650 -40.14 5.69 4.60
C PRO A 650 -38.79 6.26 4.13
N PRO A 651 -37.73 6.26 4.97
CA PRO A 651 -36.46 6.95 4.68
C PRO A 651 -35.73 6.52 3.39
N ASP A 652 -36.03 5.33 2.87
CA ASP A 652 -35.49 4.73 1.65
C ASP A 652 -36.37 4.97 0.41
N HIS A 653 -37.47 5.72 0.53
CA HIS A 653 -38.37 6.00 -0.58
C HIS A 653 -37.64 6.71 -1.74
N PRO A 654 -37.81 6.28 -3.01
CA PRO A 654 -37.08 6.84 -4.15
C PRO A 654 -37.22 8.35 -4.34
N PHE A 655 -38.31 8.96 -3.86
CA PHE A 655 -38.50 10.42 -3.95
C PHE A 655 -37.49 11.22 -3.13
N PHE A 656 -36.87 10.63 -2.08
CA PHE A 656 -35.79 11.30 -1.36
C PHE A 656 -34.56 11.53 -2.24
N GLN A 657 -34.34 10.70 -3.26
CA GLN A 657 -33.25 10.90 -4.24
C GLN A 657 -33.49 12.13 -5.11
N GLN A 658 -34.73 12.65 -5.15
CA GLN A 658 -35.09 13.84 -5.90
C GLN A 658 -34.80 15.13 -5.11
N LEU A 659 -34.63 15.07 -3.79
CA LEU A 659 -34.25 16.22 -2.95
C LEU A 659 -32.73 16.38 -2.91
N THR A 660 -32.23 17.55 -3.32
CA THR A 660 -30.79 17.88 -3.33
C THR A 660 -30.32 18.64 -2.10
N PHE A 661 -31.27 19.15 -1.29
CA PHE A 661 -31.01 20.12 -0.23
C PHE A 661 -31.50 19.68 1.17
N MET A 662 -32.17 18.52 1.28
CA MET A 662 -32.64 17.95 2.55
C MET A 662 -32.62 16.42 2.46
N THR A 663 -32.09 15.76 3.50
CA THR A 663 -32.09 14.29 3.64
C THR A 663 -33.29 13.80 4.45
N SER A 664 -33.62 12.50 4.34
CA SER A 664 -34.73 11.90 5.11
C SER A 664 -34.51 11.97 6.63
N GLU A 665 -33.26 11.96 7.08
CA GLU A 665 -32.89 12.10 8.50
C GLU A 665 -33.09 13.54 9.03
N GLU A 666 -33.04 14.54 8.15
CA GLU A 666 -33.18 15.96 8.53
C GLU A 666 -34.64 16.40 8.65
N ILE A 667 -35.60 15.69 8.04
CA ILE A 667 -37.02 16.08 8.03
C ILE A 667 -37.59 16.30 9.44
N PRO A 668 -37.42 15.38 10.42
CA PRO A 668 -37.96 15.60 11.76
C PRO A 668 -37.36 16.84 12.45
N ALA A 669 -36.10 17.15 12.15
CA ALA A 669 -35.44 18.34 12.69
C ALA A 669 -36.01 19.63 12.07
N TYR A 670 -36.28 19.63 10.76
CA TYR A 670 -36.94 20.75 10.09
C TYR A 670 -38.41 20.88 10.51
N GLU A 671 -39.11 19.79 10.80
CA GLU A 671 -40.48 19.84 11.34
C GLU A 671 -40.50 20.53 12.72
N ALA A 672 -39.60 20.14 13.63
CA ALA A 672 -39.46 20.80 14.93
C ALA A 672 -39.06 22.27 14.79
N LEU A 673 -38.19 22.58 13.82
CA LEU A 673 -37.76 23.94 13.52
C LEU A 673 -38.93 24.79 13.01
N LEU A 674 -39.73 24.29 12.07
CA LEU A 674 -40.93 24.97 11.57
C LEU A 674 -41.94 25.25 12.69
N GLN A 675 -42.16 24.29 13.59
CA GLN A 675 -43.03 24.50 14.77
C GLN A 675 -42.52 25.63 15.68
N LYS A 676 -41.19 25.74 15.85
CA LYS A 676 -40.55 26.79 16.63
C LYS A 676 -40.64 28.17 15.97
N LEU A 677 -40.57 28.23 14.64
CA LEU A 677 -40.53 29.47 13.86
C LEU A 677 -41.91 30.00 13.45
N ARG A 678 -42.95 29.16 13.53
CA ARG A 678 -44.31 29.49 13.07
C ARG A 678 -44.82 30.82 13.63
N GLY A 679 -45.14 31.75 12.72
CA GLY A 679 -45.74 33.04 13.04
C GLY A 679 -44.79 34.06 13.68
N ARG A 680 -43.48 33.79 13.71
CA ARG A 680 -42.46 34.75 14.17
C ARG A 680 -41.86 35.50 12.99
N PRO A 681 -41.76 36.84 13.04
CA PRO A 681 -41.03 37.61 12.05
C PRO A 681 -39.51 37.38 12.20
N LEU A 682 -38.74 37.61 11.12
CA LEU A 682 -37.31 37.29 11.04
C LEU A 682 -36.46 37.97 12.13
N ASP A 683 -36.89 39.12 12.65
CA ASP A 683 -36.24 39.86 13.74
C ASP A 683 -36.37 39.20 15.11
N GLU A 684 -37.36 38.31 15.31
CA GLU A 684 -37.55 37.52 16.54
C GLU A 684 -36.91 36.13 16.50
N VAL A 685 -36.28 35.78 15.37
CA VAL A 685 -35.70 34.46 15.11
C VAL A 685 -34.20 34.45 15.43
N SER A 686 -33.72 33.37 16.04
CA SER A 686 -32.27 33.26 16.30
C SER A 686 -31.50 33.19 14.99
N GLU A 687 -30.33 33.81 14.97
CA GLU A 687 -29.51 33.89 13.75
C GLU A 687 -29.16 32.50 13.18
N GLU A 688 -28.90 31.53 14.06
CA GLU A 688 -28.61 30.16 13.66
C GLU A 688 -29.82 29.48 12.99
N ASP A 689 -31.03 29.68 13.52
CA ASP A 689 -32.26 29.12 12.94
C ASP A 689 -32.58 29.76 11.57
N ALA A 690 -32.40 31.08 11.46
CA ALA A 690 -32.62 31.81 10.20
C ALA A 690 -31.69 31.33 9.09
N ILE A 691 -30.41 31.10 9.41
CA ILE A 691 -29.42 30.59 8.45
C ILE A 691 -29.77 29.16 7.99
N ARG A 692 -30.20 28.28 8.91
CA ARG A 692 -30.64 26.92 8.56
C ARG A 692 -31.79 26.92 7.55
N ILE A 693 -32.76 27.82 7.70
CA ILE A 693 -33.86 27.97 6.75
C ILE A 693 -33.40 28.54 5.41
N ILE A 694 -32.63 29.63 5.41
CA ILE A 694 -32.10 30.26 4.18
C ILE A 694 -31.26 29.27 3.35
N ARG A 695 -30.52 28.36 4.00
CA ARG A 695 -29.69 27.35 3.32
C ARG A 695 -30.49 26.49 2.34
N LEU A 696 -31.76 26.20 2.62
CA LEU A 696 -32.61 25.38 1.75
C LEU A 696 -32.76 26.00 0.35
N CYS A 697 -32.79 27.33 0.27
CA CYS A 697 -32.88 28.05 -0.99
C CYS A 697 -31.72 27.71 -1.92
N PHE A 698 -30.49 27.58 -1.42
CA PHE A 698 -29.29 27.41 -2.24
C PHE A 698 -29.30 26.14 -3.11
N GLY A 699 -30.01 25.09 -2.70
CA GLY A 699 -30.15 23.86 -3.48
C GLY A 699 -31.45 23.76 -4.28
N TYR A 700 -32.30 24.79 -4.24
CA TYR A 700 -33.59 24.82 -4.93
C TYR A 700 -33.43 25.02 -6.45
N ILE A 701 -34.21 24.26 -7.23
CA ILE A 701 -34.34 24.31 -8.69
C ILE A 701 -35.84 24.24 -9.03
N GLU A 702 -36.41 25.30 -9.60
CA GLU A 702 -37.86 25.41 -9.82
C GLU A 702 -38.42 24.32 -10.76
N PRO A 703 -37.85 24.04 -11.96
CA PRO A 703 -38.37 22.98 -12.84
C PRO A 703 -38.43 21.57 -12.21
N ARG A 704 -37.54 21.31 -11.23
CA ARG A 704 -37.40 20.04 -10.52
C ARG A 704 -38.37 19.92 -9.34
N HIS A 705 -38.46 20.94 -8.49
CA HIS A 705 -39.27 20.88 -7.26
C HIS A 705 -40.69 21.43 -7.42
N ARG A 706 -40.91 22.40 -8.34
CA ARG A 706 -42.22 22.91 -8.77
C ARG A 706 -43.08 23.50 -7.64
N PHE A 707 -42.49 24.34 -6.80
CA PHE A 707 -43.22 25.02 -5.71
C PHE A 707 -43.72 26.41 -6.12
N GLY A 708 -43.28 26.95 -7.26
CA GLY A 708 -43.73 28.24 -7.78
C GLY A 708 -43.13 29.44 -7.05
N LEU A 709 -41.93 29.29 -6.50
CA LEU A 709 -41.33 30.27 -5.57
C LEU A 709 -40.46 31.30 -6.28
N LEU A 710 -39.94 30.98 -7.46
CA LEU A 710 -39.04 31.86 -8.21
C LEU A 710 -39.80 32.76 -9.18
N THR A 711 -40.05 34.01 -8.77
CA THR A 711 -40.61 35.08 -9.64
C THR A 711 -39.52 35.72 -10.52
N GLU A 712 -39.91 36.37 -11.62
CA GLU A 712 -38.97 37.09 -12.50
C GLU A 712 -38.18 38.17 -11.75
N ASP A 713 -38.83 38.93 -10.86
CA ASP A 713 -38.19 39.94 -10.01
C ASP A 713 -37.14 39.33 -9.07
N LEU A 714 -37.47 38.20 -8.43
CA LEU A 714 -36.53 37.50 -7.55
C LEU A 714 -35.34 36.94 -8.34
N MET A 715 -35.59 36.32 -9.51
CA MET A 715 -34.52 35.85 -10.39
C MET A 715 -33.58 36.98 -10.81
N GLN A 716 -34.13 38.14 -11.17
CA GLN A 716 -33.33 39.32 -11.53
C GLN A 716 -32.51 39.83 -10.34
N LYS A 717 -33.10 39.94 -9.14
CA LYS A 717 -32.38 40.33 -7.92
C LYS A 717 -31.23 39.38 -7.57
N ILE A 718 -31.41 38.08 -7.77
CA ILE A 718 -30.34 37.08 -7.57
C ILE A 718 -29.19 37.30 -8.55
N VAL A 719 -29.49 37.62 -9.81
CA VAL A 719 -28.47 37.92 -10.84
C VAL A 719 -27.74 39.22 -10.50
N GLU A 720 -28.44 40.27 -10.07
CA GLU A 720 -27.84 41.55 -9.67
C GLU A 720 -26.92 41.40 -8.46
N ALA A 721 -27.26 40.50 -7.53
CA ALA A 721 -26.45 40.20 -6.34
C ALA A 721 -25.11 39.51 -6.65
N ARG A 722 -24.94 38.90 -7.83
CA ARG A 722 -23.70 38.18 -8.21
C ARG A 722 -22.45 39.05 -8.06
N ARG A 723 -22.53 40.32 -8.47
CA ARG A 723 -21.39 41.25 -8.45
C ARG A 723 -20.92 41.51 -7.03
N GLU A 724 -21.83 41.73 -6.09
CA GLU A 724 -21.50 41.93 -4.67
C GLU A 724 -20.85 40.68 -4.05
N PHE A 725 -21.31 39.49 -4.45
CA PHE A 725 -20.71 38.22 -4.01
C PHE A 725 -19.32 37.96 -4.60
N SER A 726 -19.08 38.37 -5.85
CA SER A 726 -17.79 38.18 -6.53
C SER A 726 -16.74 39.22 -6.11
N ASP A 727 -17.09 40.51 -6.10
CA ASP A 727 -16.15 41.60 -5.81
C ASP A 727 -15.81 41.68 -4.31
N GLY A 728 -16.72 41.26 -3.44
CA GLY A 728 -16.59 41.35 -1.99
C GLY A 728 -15.95 40.14 -1.30
N LEU A 729 -15.55 39.10 -2.04
CA LEU A 729 -15.18 37.81 -1.45
C LEU A 729 -13.95 37.93 -0.52
N PRO A 730 -14.07 37.60 0.77
CA PRO A 730 -12.97 37.62 1.74
C PRO A 730 -11.80 36.68 1.37
N ALA A 731 -10.58 37.05 1.74
CA ALA A 731 -9.36 36.32 1.39
C ALA A 731 -9.33 34.85 1.89
N ASP A 732 -10.03 34.53 2.97
CA ASP A 732 -10.16 33.18 3.53
C ASP A 732 -11.18 32.30 2.79
N LEU A 733 -12.08 32.92 2.01
CA LEU A 733 -13.03 32.26 1.10
C LEU A 733 -12.52 32.21 -0.35
N VAL A 734 -11.44 32.93 -0.68
CA VAL A 734 -10.74 32.81 -1.96
C VAL A 734 -10.24 31.38 -2.13
N GLY A 735 -10.75 30.69 -3.15
CA GLY A 735 -10.45 29.28 -3.44
C GLY A 735 -11.50 28.27 -2.94
N VAL A 736 -12.52 28.69 -2.18
CA VAL A 736 -13.71 27.87 -1.84
C VAL A 736 -14.74 27.89 -2.97
N ILE A 737 -14.75 28.96 -3.76
CA ILE A 737 -15.64 29.17 -4.91
C ILE A 737 -14.77 29.36 -6.15
N GLU A 738 -15.06 28.61 -7.20
CA GLU A 738 -14.54 28.85 -8.54
C GLU A 738 -15.63 29.53 -9.38
N HIS A 739 -15.44 30.82 -9.67
CA HIS A 739 -16.38 31.59 -10.47
C HIS A 739 -16.38 31.16 -11.93
N TYR A 740 -17.57 31.04 -12.51
CA TYR A 740 -17.76 30.74 -13.92
C TYR A 740 -17.30 31.91 -14.78
N GLN A 741 -16.44 31.61 -15.74
CA GLN A 741 -15.95 32.57 -16.73
C GLN A 741 -16.15 31.93 -18.11
N PRO A 742 -16.92 32.54 -19.02
CA PRO A 742 -17.23 31.94 -20.33
C PRO A 742 -15.98 31.51 -21.12
N ASN A 743 -14.92 32.31 -21.02
CA ASN A 743 -13.67 32.13 -21.77
C ASN A 743 -12.60 31.33 -21.00
N ARG A 744 -12.94 30.70 -19.87
CA ARG A 744 -11.99 29.96 -19.04
C ARG A 744 -12.50 28.56 -18.70
N TYR A 745 -11.57 27.61 -18.62
CA TYR A 745 -11.85 26.26 -18.12
C TYR A 745 -12.15 26.29 -16.61
N MET A 746 -13.15 25.51 -16.18
CA MET A 746 -13.57 25.31 -14.79
C MET A 746 -12.87 24.07 -14.24
N ALA A 747 -11.81 24.26 -13.44
CA ALA A 747 -10.93 23.20 -12.96
C ALA A 747 -11.64 22.19 -12.03
N SER A 748 -12.62 22.65 -11.26
CA SER A 748 -13.39 21.81 -10.35
C SER A 748 -14.57 21.08 -11.01
N ALA A 749 -14.85 21.36 -12.29
CA ALA A 749 -15.96 20.77 -13.02
C ALA A 749 -15.50 19.69 -14.00
N SER A 750 -16.41 18.78 -14.32
CA SER A 750 -16.11 17.70 -15.27
C SER A 750 -15.83 18.23 -16.67
N ILE A 751 -15.19 17.43 -17.53
CA ILE A 751 -15.04 17.77 -18.95
C ILE A 751 -16.43 18.05 -19.57
N LEU A 752 -17.46 17.28 -19.22
CA LEU A 752 -18.83 17.50 -19.70
C LEU A 752 -19.39 18.86 -19.29
N ASP A 753 -19.30 19.19 -17.99
CA ASP A 753 -19.80 20.45 -17.46
C ASP A 753 -19.05 21.63 -18.09
N ASN A 754 -17.75 21.45 -18.35
CA ASN A 754 -16.97 22.39 -19.09
C ASN A 754 -17.49 22.53 -20.53
N VAL A 755 -17.67 21.46 -21.29
CA VAL A 755 -18.17 21.54 -22.68
C VAL A 755 -19.58 22.14 -22.74
N LEU A 756 -20.45 21.80 -21.80
CA LEU A 756 -21.81 22.31 -21.74
C LEU A 756 -21.86 23.79 -21.36
N PHE A 757 -21.07 24.18 -20.36
CA PHE A 757 -21.16 25.49 -19.70
C PHE A 757 -22.62 25.90 -19.45
N GLY A 758 -23.37 24.96 -18.86
CA GLY A 758 -24.82 25.06 -18.70
C GLY A 758 -25.41 23.82 -18.02
N ARG A 759 -26.73 23.78 -17.95
CA ARG A 759 -27.50 22.66 -17.38
C ARG A 759 -28.47 22.11 -18.43
N ILE A 760 -28.62 20.79 -18.45
CA ILE A 760 -29.49 20.10 -19.41
C ILE A 760 -30.94 20.35 -19.00
N GLY A 761 -31.78 20.74 -19.96
CA GLY A 761 -33.18 21.07 -19.73
C GLY A 761 -34.00 19.89 -19.24
N HIS A 762 -34.77 20.07 -18.16
CA HIS A 762 -35.58 19.01 -17.54
C HIS A 762 -36.78 18.58 -18.42
N LYS A 763 -37.13 19.38 -19.45
CA LYS A 763 -38.25 19.09 -20.36
C LYS A 763 -38.00 17.90 -21.30
N HIS A 764 -36.75 17.48 -21.46
CA HIS A 764 -36.38 16.40 -22.38
C HIS A 764 -35.95 15.14 -21.62
N THR A 765 -36.79 14.11 -21.61
CA THR A 765 -36.52 12.83 -20.95
C THR A 765 -35.23 12.16 -21.42
N ASP A 766 -34.91 12.30 -22.72
CA ASP A 766 -33.69 11.74 -23.34
C ASP A 766 -32.59 12.81 -23.58
N GLY A 767 -32.71 13.98 -22.95
CA GLY A 767 -31.81 15.12 -23.20
C GLY A 767 -30.34 14.80 -22.90
N SER A 768 -30.09 14.04 -21.82
CA SER A 768 -28.74 13.66 -21.41
C SER A 768 -28.03 12.78 -22.45
N ASP A 769 -28.72 11.79 -22.99
CA ASP A 769 -28.12 10.85 -23.94
C ASP A 769 -27.93 11.49 -25.31
N LYS A 770 -28.86 12.35 -25.75
CA LYS A 770 -28.70 13.15 -26.97
C LYS A 770 -27.49 14.09 -26.87
N ILE A 771 -27.34 14.79 -25.74
CA ILE A 771 -26.20 15.67 -25.51
C ILE A 771 -24.89 14.91 -25.51
N ARG A 772 -24.81 13.76 -24.84
CA ARG A 772 -23.60 12.92 -24.85
C ARG A 772 -23.25 12.46 -26.27
N ALA A 773 -24.25 12.10 -27.09
CA ALA A 773 -24.02 11.76 -28.48
C ALA A 773 -23.45 12.95 -29.28
N ILE A 774 -24.06 14.13 -29.18
CA ILE A 774 -23.58 15.34 -29.87
C ILE A 774 -22.17 15.72 -29.41
N VAL A 775 -21.90 15.67 -28.11
CA VAL A 775 -20.58 15.98 -27.53
C VAL A 775 -19.53 14.99 -28.03
N ARG A 776 -19.85 13.70 -28.11
CA ARG A 776 -18.97 12.68 -28.67
C ARG A 776 -18.66 12.96 -30.15
N ASP A 777 -19.68 13.22 -30.94
CA ASP A 777 -19.52 13.51 -32.38
C ASP A 777 -18.69 14.80 -32.60
N LEU A 778 -18.86 15.80 -31.72
CA LEU A 778 -18.04 17.00 -31.72
C LEU A 778 -16.57 16.70 -31.37
N PHE A 779 -16.31 15.85 -30.37
CA PHE A 779 -14.94 15.42 -30.05
C PHE A 779 -14.28 14.75 -31.25
N GLU A 780 -15.02 13.95 -32.03
CA GLU A 780 -14.50 13.35 -33.25
C GLU A 780 -14.22 14.40 -34.33
N SER A 781 -15.20 15.27 -34.62
CA SER A 781 -15.08 16.30 -35.68
C SER A 781 -13.95 17.31 -35.44
N LEU A 782 -13.62 17.57 -34.17
CA LEU A 782 -12.57 18.50 -33.76
C LEU A 782 -11.22 17.79 -33.48
N GLY A 783 -11.13 16.48 -33.68
CA GLY A 783 -9.90 15.70 -33.42
C GLY A 783 -9.52 15.57 -31.94
N LEU A 784 -10.45 15.84 -31.03
CA LEU A 784 -10.24 15.80 -29.57
C LEU A 784 -10.52 14.43 -28.96
N TYR A 785 -11.19 13.54 -29.71
CA TYR A 785 -11.63 12.22 -29.22
C TYR A 785 -10.51 11.38 -28.60
N ASN A 786 -9.35 11.30 -29.27
CA ASN A 786 -8.21 10.53 -28.76
C ASN A 786 -7.66 11.10 -27.44
N LYS A 787 -7.64 12.44 -27.29
CA LYS A 787 -7.21 13.08 -26.03
C LYS A 787 -8.18 12.77 -24.90
N VAL A 788 -9.49 12.85 -25.16
CA VAL A 788 -10.53 12.50 -24.18
C VAL A 788 -10.42 11.04 -23.75
N LEU A 789 -10.24 10.13 -24.71
CA LEU A 789 -10.09 8.71 -24.43
C LEU A 789 -8.83 8.43 -23.59
N ALA A 790 -7.72 9.15 -23.82
CA ALA A 790 -6.51 9.07 -23.00
C ALA A 790 -6.78 9.43 -21.53
N PHE A 791 -7.50 10.52 -21.25
CA PHE A 791 -7.92 10.85 -19.88
C PHE A 791 -8.82 9.79 -19.25
N GLY A 792 -9.64 9.11 -20.05
CA GLY A 792 -10.45 7.98 -19.59
C GLY A 792 -9.60 6.76 -19.18
N LEU A 793 -8.46 6.54 -19.84
CA LEU A 793 -7.51 5.49 -19.47
C LEU A 793 -6.88 5.76 -18.11
N ASP A 794 -6.75 7.03 -17.70
CA ASP A 794 -6.21 7.42 -16.39
C ASP A 794 -7.19 7.19 -15.22
N PHE A 795 -8.41 6.74 -15.51
CA PHE A 795 -9.41 6.45 -14.49
C PHE A 795 -8.92 5.42 -13.47
N ASP A 796 -8.86 5.80 -12.19
CA ASP A 796 -8.51 4.90 -11.09
C ASP A 796 -9.64 3.88 -10.84
N VAL A 797 -9.35 2.62 -11.15
CA VAL A 797 -10.28 1.49 -11.05
C VAL A 797 -10.52 1.03 -9.60
N GLY A 798 -9.73 1.52 -8.65
CA GLY A 798 -9.75 1.14 -7.24
C GLY A 798 -9.17 -0.25 -6.96
N ALA A 799 -8.99 -0.59 -5.69
CA ALA A 799 -8.44 -1.88 -5.28
C ALA A 799 -9.31 -3.05 -5.81
N GLY A 800 -8.70 -3.97 -6.56
CA GLY A 800 -9.41 -5.11 -7.17
C GLY A 800 -10.37 -4.72 -8.31
N GLY A 801 -10.31 -3.49 -8.83
CA GLY A 801 -11.26 -3.01 -9.85
C GLY A 801 -12.69 -2.80 -9.32
N LYS A 802 -12.84 -2.52 -8.01
CA LYS A 802 -14.15 -2.32 -7.35
C LYS A 802 -14.97 -1.16 -7.91
N ARG A 803 -14.35 -0.20 -8.62
CA ARG A 803 -15.05 0.93 -9.26
C ARG A 803 -15.56 0.61 -10.66
N LEU A 804 -15.26 -0.58 -11.20
CA LEU A 804 -15.78 -1.07 -12.47
C LEU A 804 -16.93 -2.06 -12.25
N THR A 805 -17.84 -2.16 -13.20
CA THR A 805 -18.85 -3.24 -13.22
C THR A 805 -18.19 -4.58 -13.55
N ALA A 806 -18.87 -5.70 -13.26
CA ALA A 806 -18.35 -7.03 -13.62
C ALA A 806 -18.12 -7.17 -15.13
N GLY A 807 -19.05 -6.67 -15.96
CA GLY A 807 -18.91 -6.66 -17.41
C GLY A 807 -17.78 -5.77 -17.92
N GLN A 808 -17.51 -4.63 -17.28
CA GLN A 808 -16.35 -3.78 -17.62
C GLN A 808 -15.02 -4.46 -17.28
N ARG A 809 -14.91 -5.13 -16.13
CA ARG A 809 -13.71 -5.88 -15.75
C ARG A 809 -13.40 -7.02 -16.73
N GLN A 810 -14.42 -7.76 -17.14
CA GLN A 810 -14.30 -8.86 -18.11
C GLN A 810 -13.86 -8.37 -19.50
N ARG A 811 -14.48 -7.30 -20.00
CA ARG A 811 -14.07 -6.66 -21.27
C ARG A 811 -12.65 -6.11 -21.22
N LEU A 812 -12.27 -5.46 -20.11
CA LEU A 812 -10.89 -4.99 -19.90
C LEU A 812 -9.88 -6.15 -19.88
N ASN A 813 -10.25 -7.29 -19.30
CA ASN A 813 -9.40 -8.47 -19.29
C ASN A 813 -9.22 -9.08 -20.68
N LEU A 814 -10.30 -9.20 -21.46
CA LEU A 814 -10.21 -9.63 -22.85
C LEU A 814 -9.36 -8.65 -23.68
N ALA A 815 -9.56 -7.34 -23.50
CA ALA A 815 -8.75 -6.31 -24.14
C ALA A 815 -7.24 -6.44 -23.81
N ARG A 816 -6.90 -6.71 -22.54
CA ARG A 816 -5.52 -6.98 -22.09
C ARG A 816 -4.92 -8.22 -22.77
N ALA A 817 -5.71 -9.23 -23.09
CA ALA A 817 -5.24 -10.38 -23.84
C ALA A 817 -5.04 -10.05 -25.33
N LEU A 818 -5.98 -9.31 -25.93
CA LEU A 818 -5.98 -8.94 -27.35
C LEU A 818 -4.92 -7.90 -27.74
N ILE A 819 -4.55 -6.99 -26.83
CA ILE A 819 -3.51 -5.97 -27.11
C ILE A 819 -2.13 -6.59 -27.34
N ARG A 820 -1.91 -7.83 -26.90
CA ARG A 820 -0.65 -8.55 -27.07
C ARG A 820 -0.71 -9.42 -28.31
N LEU A 821 0.38 -9.44 -29.06
CA LEU A 821 0.58 -10.25 -30.24
C LEU A 821 1.11 -11.63 -29.84
N SER A 822 0.19 -12.55 -29.55
CA SER A 822 0.50 -13.90 -29.10
C SER A 822 0.29 -14.93 -30.21
N ASP A 823 0.97 -16.07 -30.10
CA ASP A 823 0.82 -17.18 -31.06
C ASP A 823 -0.41 -18.04 -30.71
N PHE A 824 -0.76 -18.08 -29.42
CA PHE A 824 -1.93 -18.77 -28.87
C PHE A 824 -2.79 -17.83 -28.02
N TYR A 825 -4.11 -17.89 -28.20
CA TYR A 825 -5.10 -17.21 -27.37
C TYR A 825 -6.00 -18.24 -26.69
N ILE A 826 -6.11 -18.14 -25.37
CA ILE A 826 -6.89 -19.04 -24.53
C ILE A 826 -7.92 -18.20 -23.78
N PHE A 827 -9.17 -18.36 -24.17
CA PHE A 827 -10.28 -17.61 -23.62
C PHE A 827 -11.16 -18.53 -22.80
N ASN A 828 -11.20 -18.32 -21.48
CA ASN A 828 -11.94 -19.17 -20.55
C ASN A 828 -13.19 -18.44 -20.03
N GLU A 829 -14.31 -18.56 -20.73
CA GLU A 829 -15.55 -17.84 -20.41
C GLU A 829 -15.37 -16.32 -20.21
N PRO A 830 -14.61 -15.60 -21.07
CA PRO A 830 -14.15 -14.25 -20.75
C PRO A 830 -15.26 -13.20 -20.63
N LEU A 831 -16.51 -13.52 -21.00
CA LEU A 831 -17.62 -12.57 -21.15
C LEU A 831 -18.90 -12.97 -20.38
N ARG A 832 -18.79 -13.89 -19.41
CA ARG A 832 -19.94 -14.48 -18.69
C ARG A 832 -20.90 -13.47 -18.03
N ALA A 833 -20.44 -12.27 -17.67
CA ALA A 833 -21.24 -11.22 -17.03
C ALA A 833 -22.04 -10.37 -18.04
N LEU A 834 -21.89 -10.59 -19.35
CA LEU A 834 -22.57 -9.84 -20.40
C LEU A 834 -23.80 -10.59 -20.94
N ASP A 835 -24.71 -9.88 -21.59
CA ASP A 835 -25.83 -10.49 -22.31
C ASP A 835 -25.37 -11.21 -23.59
N GLN A 836 -26.19 -12.14 -24.09
CA GLN A 836 -25.85 -13.01 -25.22
C GLN A 836 -25.54 -12.23 -26.52
N ARG A 837 -26.21 -11.10 -26.77
CA ARG A 837 -25.99 -10.31 -27.98
C ARG A 837 -24.63 -9.62 -27.94
N THR A 838 -24.28 -9.01 -26.81
CA THR A 838 -22.96 -8.41 -26.62
C THR A 838 -21.85 -9.47 -26.68
N GLN A 839 -22.08 -10.66 -26.13
CA GLN A 839 -21.13 -11.79 -26.23
C GLN A 839 -20.87 -12.21 -27.69
N ASP A 840 -21.91 -12.36 -28.50
CA ASP A 840 -21.79 -12.72 -29.93
C ASP A 840 -21.00 -11.65 -30.71
N GLN A 841 -21.35 -10.37 -30.53
CA GLN A 841 -20.67 -9.26 -31.20
C GLN A 841 -19.18 -9.18 -30.84
N ILE A 842 -18.84 -9.24 -29.54
CA ILE A 842 -17.45 -9.18 -29.11
C ILE A 842 -16.66 -10.41 -29.59
N THR A 843 -17.26 -11.59 -29.55
CA THR A 843 -16.62 -12.82 -30.05
C THR A 843 -16.28 -12.67 -31.53
N ARG A 844 -17.24 -12.33 -32.38
CA ARG A 844 -17.02 -12.13 -33.83
C ARG A 844 -15.97 -11.06 -34.12
N ASN A 845 -16.05 -9.92 -33.43
CA ASN A 845 -15.08 -8.83 -33.58
C ASN A 845 -13.68 -9.27 -33.16
N SER A 846 -13.56 -10.09 -32.11
CA SER A 846 -12.28 -10.64 -31.65
C SER A 846 -11.66 -11.55 -32.71
N PHE A 847 -12.45 -12.41 -33.35
CA PHE A 847 -11.99 -13.25 -34.45
C PHE A 847 -11.49 -12.43 -35.64
N ALA A 848 -12.29 -11.44 -36.07
CA ALA A 848 -11.92 -10.54 -37.17
C ALA A 848 -10.66 -9.71 -36.86
N PHE A 849 -10.48 -9.29 -35.60
CA PHE A 849 -9.30 -8.56 -35.16
C PHE A 849 -8.04 -9.45 -35.13
N LEU A 850 -8.17 -10.72 -34.73
CA LEU A 850 -7.05 -11.65 -34.62
C LEU A 850 -6.64 -12.27 -35.97
N HIS A 851 -7.58 -12.45 -36.89
CA HIS A 851 -7.35 -12.99 -38.24
C HIS A 851 -7.27 -11.84 -39.26
N ASP A 852 -6.11 -11.19 -39.35
CA ASP A 852 -5.78 -10.19 -40.38
C ASP A 852 -4.78 -10.80 -41.40
N GLU A 853 -4.62 -10.21 -42.60
CA GLU A 853 -3.89 -10.76 -43.77
C GLU A 853 -2.44 -11.24 -43.49
N LYS A 854 -1.86 -10.87 -42.34
CA LYS A 854 -0.49 -11.18 -41.96
C LYS A 854 -0.35 -12.22 -40.84
N ARG A 855 -1.44 -12.56 -40.12
CA ARG A 855 -1.37 -13.38 -38.90
C ARG A 855 -2.62 -14.24 -38.71
N ASP A 856 -2.38 -15.48 -38.30
CA ASP A 856 -3.40 -16.49 -38.06
C ASP A 856 -3.05 -17.25 -36.76
N PRO A 857 -3.32 -16.64 -35.59
CA PRO A 857 -2.98 -17.25 -34.31
C PRO A 857 -3.96 -18.38 -33.97
N ALA A 858 -3.51 -19.35 -33.18
CA ALA A 858 -4.40 -20.42 -32.72
C ALA A 858 -5.26 -19.95 -31.54
N ILE A 859 -6.54 -20.32 -31.53
CA ILE A 859 -7.51 -19.87 -30.52
C ILE A 859 -8.19 -21.05 -29.87
N VAL A 860 -8.22 -21.08 -28.53
CA VAL A 860 -9.10 -21.94 -27.74
C VAL A 860 -10.07 -21.06 -26.97
N TRP A 861 -11.36 -21.36 -27.08
CA TRP A 861 -12.40 -20.59 -26.39
C TRP A 861 -13.37 -21.51 -25.66
N VAL A 862 -13.41 -21.44 -24.33
CA VAL A 862 -14.46 -22.04 -23.50
C VAL A 862 -15.70 -21.16 -23.58
N LEU A 863 -16.73 -21.67 -24.25
CA LEU A 863 -17.92 -20.91 -24.60
C LEU A 863 -18.91 -20.85 -23.44
N SER A 864 -19.27 -19.65 -23.01
CA SER A 864 -20.44 -19.44 -22.13
C SER A 864 -21.77 -19.55 -22.90
N ASN A 865 -21.73 -19.36 -24.23
CA ASN A 865 -22.87 -19.53 -25.12
C ASN A 865 -22.54 -20.57 -26.21
N PRO A 866 -23.04 -21.81 -26.09
CA PRO A 866 -22.76 -22.88 -27.06
C PRO A 866 -23.19 -22.57 -28.51
N ALA A 867 -24.12 -21.64 -28.73
CA ALA A 867 -24.56 -21.23 -30.07
C ALA A 867 -23.44 -20.60 -30.91
N LEU A 868 -22.34 -20.15 -30.29
CA LEU A 868 -21.19 -19.59 -31.00
C LEU A 868 -20.22 -20.65 -31.54
N SER A 869 -20.48 -21.93 -31.29
CA SER A 869 -19.62 -23.05 -31.72
C SER A 869 -19.42 -23.11 -33.24
N GLU A 870 -20.38 -22.63 -34.04
CA GLU A 870 -20.31 -22.57 -35.50
C GLU A 870 -19.19 -21.65 -36.03
N LEU A 871 -18.64 -20.76 -35.20
CA LEU A 871 -17.53 -19.86 -35.56
C LEU A 871 -16.15 -20.55 -35.58
N PHE A 872 -16.05 -21.76 -35.04
CA PHE A 872 -14.79 -22.44 -34.78
C PHE A 872 -14.59 -23.60 -35.74
N ASP A 873 -13.34 -23.92 -36.07
CA ASP A 873 -13.03 -25.06 -36.95
C ASP A 873 -13.35 -26.41 -36.29
N ARG A 874 -13.26 -26.45 -34.96
CA ARG A 874 -13.47 -27.66 -34.17
C ARG A 874 -14.16 -27.37 -32.85
N VAL A 875 -15.04 -28.26 -32.44
CA VAL A 875 -15.76 -28.19 -31.16
C VAL A 875 -15.43 -29.42 -30.33
N VAL A 876 -15.07 -29.20 -29.07
CA VAL A 876 -14.74 -30.24 -28.10
C VAL A 876 -15.69 -30.16 -26.93
N HIS A 877 -16.41 -31.24 -26.65
CA HIS A 877 -17.39 -31.32 -25.57
C HIS A 877 -16.82 -32.04 -24.34
N PHE A 878 -16.92 -31.38 -23.19
CA PHE A 878 -16.48 -31.87 -21.89
C PHE A 878 -17.65 -32.25 -20.99
N GLU A 879 -17.56 -33.41 -20.36
CA GLU A 879 -18.51 -33.88 -19.35
C GLU A 879 -17.78 -34.62 -18.24
N ASN A 880 -18.09 -34.31 -16.98
CA ASN A 880 -17.53 -34.98 -15.79
C ASN A 880 -15.99 -35.12 -15.81
N GLY A 881 -15.29 -34.08 -16.28
CA GLY A 881 -13.82 -34.05 -16.32
C GLY A 881 -13.20 -34.86 -17.44
N ARG A 882 -13.98 -35.28 -18.44
CA ARG A 882 -13.49 -36.04 -19.60
C ARG A 882 -13.90 -35.37 -20.89
N LEU A 883 -13.04 -35.52 -21.90
CA LEU A 883 -13.36 -35.18 -23.28
C LEU A 883 -14.23 -36.31 -23.83
N VAL A 884 -15.51 -36.01 -24.08
CA VAL A 884 -16.50 -37.01 -24.50
C VAL A 884 -16.70 -36.99 -26.01
N HIS A 885 -16.64 -35.81 -26.63
CA HIS A 885 -16.94 -35.64 -28.04
C HIS A 885 -16.02 -34.62 -28.71
N GLU A 886 -15.70 -34.84 -29.98
CA GLU A 886 -14.90 -33.94 -30.82
C GLU A 886 -15.47 -33.93 -32.24
N GLU A 887 -15.87 -32.76 -32.73
CA GLU A 887 -16.44 -32.56 -34.08
C GLU A 887 -15.67 -31.48 -34.83
N ALA A 888 -15.34 -31.74 -36.10
CA ALA A 888 -14.94 -30.68 -37.03
C ALA A 888 -16.20 -29.99 -37.56
N VAL A 889 -16.17 -28.66 -37.64
CA VAL A 889 -17.26 -27.86 -38.19
C VAL A 889 -16.86 -27.44 -39.60
N GLU A 890 -17.78 -27.54 -40.57
CA GLU A 890 -17.58 -26.95 -41.89
C GLU A 890 -17.68 -25.41 -41.77
N THR A 891 -16.55 -24.74 -41.52
CA THR A 891 -16.50 -23.28 -41.45
C THR A 891 -16.80 -22.68 -42.83
N PRO A 892 -17.71 -21.70 -42.96
CA PRO A 892 -17.92 -20.98 -44.22
C PRO A 892 -16.61 -20.32 -44.66
N SER A 893 -16.32 -20.38 -45.97
CA SER A 893 -15.03 -19.99 -46.55
C SER A 893 -14.53 -18.63 -46.04
N ARG A 894 -13.34 -18.63 -45.40
CA ARG A 894 -12.67 -17.51 -44.69
C ARG A 894 -12.26 -16.30 -45.58
N GLY A 895 -13.02 -15.94 -46.62
CA GLY A 895 -12.56 -15.00 -47.65
C GLY A 895 -13.51 -13.86 -48.06
N SER A 896 -14.84 -14.04 -48.06
CA SER A 896 -15.76 -13.01 -48.58
C SER A 896 -16.67 -12.36 -47.54
N ASP A 897 -17.16 -13.10 -46.55
CA ASP A 897 -18.32 -12.64 -45.76
C ASP A 897 -17.94 -11.82 -44.52
N TYR A 898 -16.70 -11.92 -44.02
CA TYR A 898 -16.26 -11.11 -42.86
C TYR A 898 -16.07 -9.62 -43.20
N LYS A 899 -15.87 -9.27 -44.48
CA LYS A 899 -15.76 -7.86 -44.93
C LYS A 899 -17.11 -7.15 -45.04
N GLU A 900 -18.22 -7.87 -45.24
CA GLU A 900 -19.57 -7.26 -45.31
C GLU A 900 -20.20 -7.03 -43.93
N LEU A 901 -19.67 -7.63 -42.86
CA LEU A 901 -20.20 -7.50 -41.49
C LEU A 901 -19.48 -6.41 -40.66
N ALA A 902 -18.43 -5.80 -41.19
CA ALA A 902 -17.65 -4.74 -40.53
C ALA A 902 -17.97 -3.31 -41.05
N SER A 903 -18.97 -3.16 -41.93
CA SER A 903 -19.45 -1.87 -42.46
C SER A 903 -20.68 -1.35 -41.75
#